data_AF-A0A9D6RW67-F1
#
_entry.id   AF-A0A9D6RW67-F1
#
_cell.length_a   1.000
_cell.length_b   1.000
_cell.length_c   1.000
_cell.angle_alpha   90.00
_cell.angle_beta   90.00
_cell.angle_gamma   90.00
#
_symmetry.space_group_name_H-M   'P 1'
#
loop_
_entity.id
_entity.type
_entity.pdbx_description
1 polymer ?
#
loop_
_entity_poly.entity_id
_entity_poly.type
_entity_poly.pdbx_seq_one_letter_code
_entity_poly.pdbx_strand_id
1 'polypeptide(L)'
;ATLTVNSITSSNSQFFVVSPALPFTVTAGASVTVTVSFKPFATGAQTGTLSINSNDPDEATVAVQLRGQGVAPSAPDIDVTPTSLDFGSVNIGQSADRTLTVRNTGNAMLTVNSITISNSRFSLVSPTVPFNVAAGGQQIMTVRFSPTATGTQTGTLGLFSNDPDESTVNVSLTGQGVQPPAPDIDVSPTSLDFGSVTVGQSADRTLTVRNLGNASLTVNSITSSNPRFSLVSPTVPFTVAASASVTVTARFSPNAAGSQTGTLSIASNDPDEATVNVSLVGNGVPPPAPDIDVTPTSLDFGNVTLGQSSNLTLTVRNLGNATLTVNSITSSNSQFFVASPALPFTVTAGASVTVTVSFKPFATDAQTGTLSINSNDPDESTVNVSLTGRGVQPPAPDIDVTPTSLDFGSVTVGQSKDLALTVRNLGNATLTINAITSSNSQFSVIAPSTPFTVTAGGSIAFTVRFTPTTAGAQTSTLSIASNDPDESTVNVAMTGTGAGGGALTVSQTPGAAAFTTIQAAINAATAGATIEIIDSATYQESVTIRANKAGLALRVREGQTPTLRGTGDAIISILGAQNITIRGLRITGGTDSALVTTGVPVKNLTIQDCQFEAIPNIAIALGSEDTAAIRGNTFVNLGGSAIFMMGGASATITGNAFRSGAMNADFSDGIELIASSADIIGNTFIGVGRIAIGTFAQDDGDPARTSTIRIINNLIAGSGTAIPDGGDGIQVVSSANTVNQFTIVNNTIADNARLGIGFGLQGTQSRVLLANTIVTGSAGSGDLQAYTGADTNQAAQITIRNCLIGRDPRFNSIGRNGNLTGDPRFVDPANNNYRLQRGSRAIDVGDNSAIQGFTTDLDGNPRLVDGDRNGTATVDIGAYELQP
;
A
#
# COMPACT_ATOMS: atom_id res chain seq x y z
N ALA A 1 -93.87 143.08 -87.19
CA ALA A 1 -94.68 142.56 -86.07
C ALA A 1 -93.77 141.79 -85.11
N THR A 2 -94.18 141.56 -83.85
CA THR A 2 -93.42 140.74 -82.88
C THR A 2 -93.60 139.26 -83.22
N LEU A 3 -92.48 138.52 -83.32
CA LEU A 3 -92.44 137.07 -83.59
C LEU A 3 -92.67 136.31 -82.28
N THR A 4 -93.69 135.46 -82.21
CA THR A 4 -93.96 134.59 -81.06
C THR A 4 -93.58 133.17 -81.42
N VAL A 5 -92.63 132.57 -80.69
CA VAL A 5 -92.29 131.14 -80.78
C VAL A 5 -93.16 130.37 -79.80
N ASN A 6 -94.04 129.52 -80.34
CA ASN A 6 -95.06 128.82 -79.58
C ASN A 6 -94.56 127.49 -79.01
N SER A 7 -93.66 126.80 -79.72
CA SER A 7 -93.09 125.54 -79.26
C SER A 7 -91.74 125.26 -79.91
N ILE A 8 -90.89 124.51 -79.20
CA ILE A 8 -89.67 123.91 -79.75
C ILE A 8 -89.67 122.44 -79.38
N THR A 9 -89.55 121.56 -80.36
CA THR A 9 -89.51 120.10 -80.17
C THR A 9 -88.24 119.50 -80.78
N SER A 10 -87.73 118.40 -80.21
CA SER A 10 -86.60 117.65 -80.79
C SER A 10 -87.04 116.26 -81.24
N SER A 11 -86.51 115.80 -82.38
CA SER A 11 -86.75 114.45 -82.91
C SER A 11 -85.93 113.35 -82.21
N ASN A 12 -84.96 113.70 -81.36
CA ASN A 12 -84.14 112.76 -80.61
C ASN A 12 -84.04 113.20 -79.15
N SER A 13 -84.55 112.38 -78.23
CA SER A 13 -84.61 112.68 -76.79
C SER A 13 -83.24 112.82 -76.12
N GLN A 14 -82.16 112.37 -76.77
CA GLN A 14 -80.79 112.63 -76.29
C GLN A 14 -80.40 114.11 -76.45
N PHE A 15 -81.13 114.87 -77.28
CA PHE A 15 -81.02 116.33 -77.42
C PHE A 15 -82.27 117.02 -76.88
N PHE A 16 -82.12 117.96 -75.96
CA PHE A 16 -83.26 118.67 -75.38
C PHE A 16 -82.95 120.15 -75.13
N VAL A 17 -83.97 121.00 -75.29
CA VAL A 17 -83.85 122.45 -75.08
C VAL A 17 -83.85 122.75 -73.59
N VAL A 18 -82.94 123.61 -73.17
CA VAL A 18 -82.77 124.02 -71.78
C VAL A 18 -83.32 125.44 -71.54
N SER A 19 -83.26 126.32 -72.53
CA SER A 19 -83.69 127.73 -72.45
C SER A 19 -83.89 128.33 -73.85
N PRO A 20 -84.79 129.32 -74.05
CA PRO A 20 -85.73 129.93 -73.09
C PRO A 20 -86.98 129.08 -72.86
N ALA A 21 -87.76 129.41 -71.82
CA ALA A 21 -89.09 128.82 -71.61
C ALA A 21 -90.07 129.29 -72.70
N LEU A 22 -91.00 128.41 -73.08
CA LEU A 22 -91.97 128.62 -74.16
C LEU A 22 -93.38 128.93 -73.61
N PRO A 23 -94.21 129.74 -74.30
CA PRO A 23 -93.88 130.51 -75.51
C PRO A 23 -93.05 131.75 -75.16
N PHE A 24 -92.19 132.20 -76.08
CA PHE A 24 -91.47 133.47 -75.94
C PHE A 24 -91.64 134.35 -77.19
N THR A 25 -91.48 135.66 -77.02
CA THR A 25 -91.60 136.63 -78.11
C THR A 25 -90.26 137.28 -78.43
N VAL A 26 -89.99 137.50 -79.71
CA VAL A 26 -88.84 138.24 -80.24
C VAL A 26 -89.38 139.49 -80.94
N THR A 27 -89.10 140.67 -80.38
CA THR A 27 -89.49 141.95 -81.00
C THR A 27 -88.69 142.17 -82.29
N ALA A 28 -89.24 142.95 -83.23
CA ALA A 28 -88.57 143.23 -84.50
C ALA A 28 -87.13 143.74 -84.30
N GLY A 29 -86.16 143.11 -84.97
CA GLY A 29 -84.74 143.42 -84.88
C GLY A 29 -83.98 142.78 -83.69
N ALA A 30 -84.67 142.14 -82.74
CA ALA A 30 -84.05 141.41 -81.65
C ALA A 30 -83.75 139.95 -82.01
N SER A 31 -82.93 139.27 -81.20
CA SER A 31 -82.68 137.83 -81.28
C SER A 31 -82.73 137.18 -79.90
N VAL A 32 -83.07 135.89 -79.85
CA VAL A 32 -83.07 135.08 -78.63
C VAL A 32 -82.28 133.80 -78.89
N THR A 33 -81.38 133.45 -77.97
CA THR A 33 -80.58 132.22 -78.05
C THR A 33 -81.34 131.03 -77.47
N VAL A 34 -81.44 129.94 -78.25
CA VAL A 34 -81.96 128.65 -77.80
C VAL A 34 -80.77 127.74 -77.43
N THR A 35 -80.72 127.24 -76.19
CA THR A 35 -79.66 126.33 -75.72
C THR A 35 -80.14 124.87 -75.73
N VAL A 36 -79.32 123.96 -76.28
CA VAL A 36 -79.61 122.52 -76.39
C VAL A 36 -78.51 121.68 -75.71
N SER A 37 -78.88 120.64 -74.95
CA SER A 37 -77.96 119.73 -74.26
C SER A 37 -77.98 118.31 -74.87
N PHE A 38 -76.85 117.57 -74.83
CA PHE A 38 -76.68 116.21 -75.39
C PHE A 38 -76.26 115.18 -74.34
N LYS A 39 -76.97 114.05 -74.21
CA LYS A 39 -76.64 112.95 -73.28
C LYS A 39 -76.72 111.56 -73.97
N PRO A 40 -75.60 110.98 -74.46
CA PRO A 40 -75.61 109.70 -75.18
C PRO A 40 -75.73 108.49 -74.23
N PHE A 41 -76.44 107.45 -74.69
CA PHE A 41 -76.52 106.15 -74.00
C PHE A 41 -75.60 105.08 -74.57
N ALA A 42 -74.92 105.36 -75.68
CA ALA A 42 -74.02 104.44 -76.36
C ALA A 42 -72.84 105.19 -76.98
N THR A 43 -71.74 104.48 -77.22
CA THR A 43 -70.60 105.02 -77.96
C THR A 43 -70.94 105.19 -79.44
N GLY A 44 -70.40 106.21 -80.09
CA GLY A 44 -70.65 106.52 -81.50
C GLY A 44 -71.48 107.79 -81.73
N ALA A 45 -71.69 108.14 -83.00
CA ALA A 45 -72.35 109.38 -83.41
C ALA A 45 -73.89 109.30 -83.29
N GLN A 46 -74.50 110.35 -82.78
CA GLN A 46 -75.95 110.50 -82.58
C GLN A 46 -76.41 111.81 -83.24
N THR A 47 -77.57 111.80 -83.91
CA THR A 47 -78.13 112.97 -84.63
C THR A 47 -79.59 113.21 -84.27
N GLY A 48 -80.10 114.43 -84.44
CA GLY A 48 -81.50 114.81 -84.22
C GLY A 48 -81.85 116.15 -84.86
N THR A 49 -83.13 116.48 -84.98
CA THR A 49 -83.62 117.75 -85.53
C THR A 49 -84.42 118.50 -84.49
N LEU A 50 -84.13 119.80 -84.31
CA LEU A 50 -84.85 120.72 -83.44
C LEU A 50 -85.80 121.58 -84.28
N SER A 51 -87.11 121.42 -84.09
CA SER A 51 -88.15 122.18 -84.80
C SER A 51 -88.69 123.32 -83.91
N ILE A 52 -88.48 124.57 -84.34
CA ILE A 52 -88.90 125.80 -83.68
C ILE A 52 -90.14 126.33 -84.40
N ASN A 53 -91.32 126.27 -83.77
CA ASN A 53 -92.60 126.70 -84.35
C ASN A 53 -92.98 128.11 -83.87
N SER A 54 -93.32 129.00 -84.79
CA SER A 54 -93.61 130.41 -84.54
C SER A 54 -94.89 130.92 -85.23
N ASN A 55 -95.28 132.17 -84.97
CA ASN A 55 -96.40 132.84 -85.65
C ASN A 55 -95.97 133.61 -86.91
N ASP A 56 -94.76 133.37 -87.44
CA ASP A 56 -94.33 133.94 -88.71
C ASP A 56 -95.19 133.38 -89.85
N PRO A 57 -95.91 134.22 -90.62
CA PRO A 57 -96.74 133.76 -91.73
C PRO A 57 -95.92 133.22 -92.90
N ASP A 58 -94.66 133.65 -93.08
CA ASP A 58 -93.79 133.17 -94.16
C ASP A 58 -93.08 131.88 -93.75
N GLU A 59 -92.67 131.77 -92.48
CA GLU A 59 -91.93 130.59 -91.97
C GLU A 59 -92.40 130.13 -90.58
N ALA A 60 -93.56 129.46 -90.54
CA ALA A 60 -94.18 129.02 -89.30
C ALA A 60 -93.34 127.99 -88.50
N THR A 61 -92.38 127.30 -89.13
CA THR A 61 -91.49 126.33 -88.45
C THR A 61 -90.08 126.33 -89.04
N VAL A 62 -89.06 126.49 -88.19
CA VAL A 62 -87.64 126.37 -88.56
C VAL A 62 -87.04 125.10 -87.97
N ALA A 63 -86.30 124.32 -88.76
CA ALA A 63 -85.64 123.10 -88.33
C ALA A 63 -84.10 123.25 -88.25
N VAL A 64 -83.49 122.86 -87.11
CA VAL A 64 -82.03 122.89 -86.88
C VAL A 64 -81.51 121.47 -86.65
N GLN A 65 -80.49 121.05 -87.41
CA GLN A 65 -79.86 119.72 -87.25
C GLN A 65 -78.84 119.71 -86.10
N LEU A 66 -78.83 118.64 -85.31
CA LEU A 66 -77.98 118.41 -84.14
C LEU A 66 -77.15 117.12 -84.32
N ARG A 67 -75.90 117.12 -83.83
CA ARG A 67 -75.00 115.96 -83.82
C ARG A 67 -74.10 115.94 -82.58
N GLY A 68 -73.86 114.76 -82.00
CA GLY A 68 -72.93 114.52 -80.87
C GLY A 68 -72.32 113.10 -80.89
N GLN A 69 -71.28 112.81 -80.09
CA GLN A 69 -70.59 111.50 -80.05
C GLN A 69 -70.36 110.99 -78.61
N GLY A 70 -70.71 109.73 -78.31
CA GLY A 70 -70.37 109.05 -77.04
C GLY A 70 -69.09 108.22 -77.12
N VAL A 71 -68.33 108.07 -76.01
CA VAL A 71 -67.06 107.28 -75.89
C VAL A 71 -67.04 106.39 -74.64
N ALA A 72 -66.26 105.29 -74.64
CA ALA A 72 -66.17 104.32 -73.53
C ALA A 72 -65.15 104.75 -72.44
N PRO A 73 -65.28 104.29 -71.17
CA PRO A 73 -64.35 104.63 -70.08
C PRO A 73 -62.99 103.90 -70.18
N SER A 74 -61.92 104.49 -69.64
CA SER A 74 -60.56 103.91 -69.61
C SER A 74 -60.33 102.96 -68.41
N ALA A 75 -59.75 101.77 -68.62
CA ALA A 75 -59.45 100.78 -67.58
C ALA A 75 -58.24 99.87 -67.94
N PRO A 76 -57.40 99.43 -66.97
CA PRO A 76 -56.40 98.36 -67.16
C PRO A 76 -57.07 96.97 -67.20
N ASP A 77 -56.38 95.97 -67.76
CA ASP A 77 -56.86 94.57 -67.86
C ASP A 77 -55.65 93.62 -67.82
N ILE A 78 -55.56 92.72 -66.84
CA ILE A 78 -54.41 91.83 -66.57
C ILE A 78 -54.55 90.48 -67.28
N ASP A 79 -53.47 90.00 -67.90
CA ASP A 79 -53.38 88.65 -68.46
C ASP A 79 -52.09 87.98 -68.00
N VAL A 80 -52.18 86.78 -67.40
CA VAL A 80 -51.02 86.06 -66.86
C VAL A 80 -50.84 84.72 -67.57
N THR A 81 -49.70 84.55 -68.22
CA THR A 81 -49.36 83.31 -68.95
C THR A 81 -47.96 82.80 -68.58
N PRO A 82 -47.81 81.51 -68.21
CA PRO A 82 -48.86 80.52 -67.95
C PRO A 82 -49.55 80.75 -66.59
N THR A 83 -50.77 80.22 -66.43
CA THR A 83 -51.52 80.23 -65.16
C THR A 83 -51.07 79.14 -64.17
N SER A 84 -50.07 78.34 -64.53
CA SER A 84 -49.40 77.40 -63.64
C SER A 84 -47.90 77.26 -63.94
N LEU A 85 -47.09 77.01 -62.91
CA LEU A 85 -45.67 76.71 -63.00
C LEU A 85 -45.37 75.35 -62.35
N ASP A 86 -44.84 74.42 -63.16
CA ASP A 86 -44.32 73.14 -62.71
C ASP A 86 -42.78 73.13 -62.72
N PHE A 87 -42.21 72.88 -61.55
CA PHE A 87 -40.77 72.84 -61.32
C PHE A 87 -40.18 71.44 -61.50
N GLY A 88 -41.00 70.41 -61.68
CA GLY A 88 -40.57 69.01 -61.78
C GLY A 88 -39.95 68.49 -60.48
N SER A 89 -39.12 67.45 -60.58
CA SER A 89 -38.39 66.89 -59.44
C SER A 89 -37.10 67.67 -59.18
N VAL A 90 -36.93 68.16 -57.96
CA VAL A 90 -35.74 68.88 -57.50
C VAL A 90 -35.19 68.19 -56.25
N ASN A 91 -33.90 67.86 -56.25
CA ASN A 91 -33.24 67.24 -55.10
C ASN A 91 -33.31 68.17 -53.89
N ILE A 92 -33.58 67.61 -52.71
CA ILE A 92 -33.51 68.34 -51.44
C ILE A 92 -32.13 69.03 -51.33
N GLY A 93 -32.14 70.34 -51.02
CA GLY A 93 -30.93 71.17 -50.95
C GLY A 93 -30.51 71.83 -52.27
N GLN A 94 -31.20 71.54 -53.38
CA GLN A 94 -31.06 72.23 -54.67
C GLN A 94 -32.26 73.16 -54.93
N SER A 95 -32.19 73.98 -55.98
CA SER A 95 -33.29 74.88 -56.38
C SER A 95 -33.48 74.93 -57.89
N ALA A 96 -34.68 75.27 -58.34
CA ALA A 96 -35.01 75.45 -59.76
C ALA A 96 -35.86 76.72 -59.97
N ASP A 97 -35.61 77.43 -61.06
CA ASP A 97 -36.34 78.65 -61.43
C ASP A 97 -37.25 78.42 -62.64
N ARG A 98 -38.43 79.07 -62.64
CA ARG A 98 -39.40 79.09 -63.75
C ARG A 98 -39.96 80.49 -63.92
N THR A 99 -40.41 80.81 -65.12
CA THR A 99 -40.90 82.16 -65.45
C THR A 99 -42.36 82.16 -65.90
N LEU A 100 -43.03 83.27 -65.62
CA LEU A 100 -44.35 83.61 -66.17
C LEU A 100 -44.35 85.05 -66.68
N THR A 101 -45.35 85.42 -67.47
CA THR A 101 -45.49 86.76 -68.04
C THR A 101 -46.81 87.38 -67.60
N VAL A 102 -46.75 88.60 -67.06
CA VAL A 102 -47.91 89.44 -66.77
C VAL A 102 -48.03 90.47 -67.89
N ARG A 103 -49.18 90.53 -68.55
CA ARG A 103 -49.51 91.45 -69.63
C ARG A 103 -50.62 92.39 -69.19
N ASN A 104 -50.63 93.58 -69.78
CA ASN A 104 -51.74 94.53 -69.64
C ASN A 104 -52.44 94.67 -71.00
N THR A 105 -53.59 94.03 -71.17
CA THR A 105 -54.42 94.06 -72.38
C THR A 105 -55.37 95.26 -72.43
N GLY A 106 -55.45 96.03 -71.34
CA GLY A 106 -56.31 97.20 -71.20
C GLY A 106 -55.73 98.46 -71.83
N ASN A 107 -56.47 99.57 -71.69
CA ASN A 107 -56.10 100.87 -72.27
C ASN A 107 -55.62 101.90 -71.22
N ALA A 108 -55.44 101.48 -69.96
CA ALA A 108 -54.81 102.25 -68.88
C ALA A 108 -53.67 101.45 -68.22
N MET A 109 -52.86 102.08 -67.36
CA MET A 109 -51.70 101.43 -66.71
C MET A 109 -52.13 100.40 -65.64
N LEU A 110 -51.62 99.18 -65.76
CA LEU A 110 -51.77 98.12 -64.77
C LEU A 110 -50.66 98.24 -63.73
N THR A 111 -51.02 98.26 -62.46
CA THR A 111 -50.12 98.26 -61.30
C THR A 111 -50.35 96.99 -60.51
N VAL A 112 -49.32 96.15 -60.35
CA VAL A 112 -49.36 95.01 -59.43
C VAL A 112 -48.80 95.49 -58.09
N ASN A 113 -49.69 95.62 -57.10
CA ASN A 113 -49.44 96.25 -55.82
C ASN A 113 -48.69 95.34 -54.84
N SER A 114 -49.06 94.06 -54.83
CA SER A 114 -48.49 93.07 -53.93
C SER A 114 -48.53 91.68 -54.56
N ILE A 115 -47.71 90.80 -54.03
CA ILE A 115 -47.68 89.39 -54.37
C ILE A 115 -47.72 88.57 -53.08
N THR A 116 -48.45 87.47 -53.08
CA THR A 116 -48.39 86.45 -52.03
C THR A 116 -47.97 85.12 -52.63
N ILE A 117 -47.22 84.32 -51.86
CA ILE A 117 -46.90 82.93 -52.19
C ILE A 117 -47.27 82.09 -50.99
N SER A 118 -48.23 81.18 -51.16
CA SER A 118 -48.80 80.42 -50.03
C SER A 118 -47.89 79.35 -49.45
N ASN A 119 -46.86 78.93 -50.17
CA ASN A 119 -45.91 77.90 -49.74
C ASN A 119 -44.47 78.45 -49.80
N SER A 120 -43.80 78.46 -48.65
CA SER A 120 -42.44 78.99 -48.48
C SER A 120 -41.35 78.22 -49.22
N ARG A 121 -41.66 77.07 -49.81
CA ARG A 121 -40.76 76.38 -50.76
C ARG A 121 -40.68 77.08 -52.11
N PHE A 122 -41.60 77.99 -52.39
CA PHE A 122 -41.56 78.86 -53.55
C PHE A 122 -41.21 80.29 -53.12
N SER A 123 -40.49 81.00 -53.97
CA SER A 123 -40.13 82.40 -53.72
C SER A 123 -40.06 83.19 -55.03
N LEU A 124 -40.36 84.49 -54.96
CA LEU A 124 -40.19 85.38 -56.10
C LEU A 124 -38.71 85.78 -56.20
N VAL A 125 -38.12 85.59 -57.38
CA VAL A 125 -36.73 86.00 -57.68
C VAL A 125 -36.71 87.38 -58.33
N SER A 126 -37.64 87.66 -59.25
CA SER A 126 -37.78 88.95 -59.95
C SER A 126 -39.17 89.10 -60.58
N PRO A 127 -39.67 90.33 -60.86
CA PRO A 127 -39.14 91.62 -60.42
C PRO A 127 -39.45 91.89 -58.93
N THR A 128 -39.04 93.04 -58.41
CA THR A 128 -39.51 93.54 -57.10
C THR A 128 -40.93 94.11 -57.21
N VAL A 129 -41.70 94.05 -56.12
CA VAL A 129 -43.10 94.50 -56.05
C VAL A 129 -43.19 95.76 -55.17
N PRO A 130 -43.99 96.80 -55.52
CA PRO A 130 -44.90 96.87 -56.67
C PRO A 130 -44.19 97.10 -58.01
N PHE A 131 -44.85 96.74 -59.11
CA PHE A 131 -44.39 97.04 -60.47
C PHE A 131 -45.55 97.44 -61.39
N ASN A 132 -45.23 98.19 -62.45
CA ASN A 132 -46.21 98.70 -63.41
C ASN A 132 -46.01 98.07 -64.80
N VAL A 133 -47.12 97.84 -65.49
CA VAL A 133 -47.17 97.38 -66.88
C VAL A 133 -47.99 98.40 -67.68
N ALA A 134 -47.34 99.11 -68.60
CA ALA A 134 -48.01 100.07 -69.49
C ALA A 134 -49.11 99.38 -70.33
N ALA A 135 -50.08 100.14 -70.83
CA ALA A 135 -51.11 99.60 -71.74
C ALA A 135 -50.47 98.90 -72.95
N GLY A 136 -50.84 97.65 -73.23
CA GLY A 136 -50.23 96.79 -74.24
C GLY A 136 -48.85 96.21 -73.88
N GLY A 137 -48.31 96.51 -72.69
CA GLY A 137 -47.00 96.06 -72.23
C GLY A 137 -47.01 94.69 -71.55
N GLN A 138 -45.81 94.21 -71.20
CA GLN A 138 -45.63 92.95 -70.45
C GLN A 138 -44.45 92.99 -69.47
N GLN A 139 -44.50 92.16 -68.43
CA GLN A 139 -43.46 91.96 -67.43
C GLN A 139 -43.22 90.46 -67.21
N ILE A 140 -41.96 90.02 -67.30
CA ILE A 140 -41.58 88.63 -66.96
C ILE A 140 -41.31 88.55 -65.46
N MET A 141 -41.85 87.52 -64.82
CA MET A 141 -41.59 87.18 -63.42
C MET A 141 -40.88 85.84 -63.34
N THR A 142 -39.90 85.73 -62.44
CA THR A 142 -39.17 84.49 -62.15
C THR A 142 -39.52 84.03 -60.73
N VAL A 143 -39.96 82.79 -60.61
CA VAL A 143 -40.29 82.12 -59.35
C VAL A 143 -39.30 80.96 -59.15
N ARG A 144 -38.83 80.75 -57.93
CA ARG A 144 -37.90 79.67 -57.53
C ARG A 144 -38.61 78.65 -56.66
N PHE A 145 -38.33 77.37 -56.88
CA PHE A 145 -38.67 76.26 -55.99
C PHE A 145 -37.40 75.74 -55.27
N SER A 146 -37.47 75.54 -53.95
CA SER A 146 -36.38 75.04 -53.10
C SER A 146 -36.92 74.04 -52.07
N PRO A 147 -37.08 72.75 -52.43
CA PRO A 147 -37.63 71.74 -51.54
C PRO A 147 -36.66 71.40 -50.40
N THR A 148 -37.20 71.17 -49.20
CA THR A 148 -36.42 70.65 -48.05
C THR A 148 -36.95 69.33 -47.51
N ALA A 149 -37.95 68.74 -48.17
CA ALA A 149 -38.57 67.47 -47.80
C ALA A 149 -39.00 66.76 -49.09
N THR A 150 -39.13 65.44 -49.02
CA THR A 150 -39.60 64.64 -50.16
C THR A 150 -41.10 64.84 -50.39
N GLY A 151 -41.55 64.62 -51.62
CA GLY A 151 -42.95 64.67 -52.01
C GLY A 151 -43.35 65.96 -52.73
N THR A 152 -44.57 65.93 -53.25
CA THR A 152 -45.15 67.04 -54.02
C THR A 152 -45.46 68.22 -53.10
N GLN A 153 -44.95 69.38 -53.47
CA GLN A 153 -45.20 70.66 -52.84
C GLN A 153 -46.05 71.50 -53.79
N THR A 154 -47.20 71.95 -53.32
CA THR A 154 -48.08 72.85 -54.08
C THR A 154 -48.13 74.21 -53.40
N GLY A 155 -48.36 75.25 -54.19
CA GLY A 155 -48.51 76.61 -53.71
C GLY A 155 -49.33 77.43 -54.69
N THR A 156 -49.67 78.64 -54.29
CA THR A 156 -50.37 79.61 -55.15
C THR A 156 -49.62 80.91 -55.07
N LEU A 157 -49.27 81.46 -56.23
CA LEU A 157 -48.77 82.81 -56.40
C LEU A 157 -49.95 83.72 -56.71
N GLY A 158 -50.35 84.56 -55.75
CA GLY A 158 -51.40 85.56 -55.93
C GLY A 158 -50.81 86.91 -56.34
N LEU A 159 -51.26 87.47 -57.46
CA LEU A 159 -50.91 88.79 -57.95
C LEU A 159 -52.08 89.74 -57.71
N PHE A 160 -51.89 90.82 -56.96
CA PHE A 160 -52.94 91.79 -56.64
C PHE A 160 -52.72 93.06 -57.45
N SER A 161 -53.68 93.44 -58.29
CA SER A 161 -53.55 94.54 -59.24
C SER A 161 -54.64 95.61 -59.09
N ASN A 162 -54.51 96.72 -59.83
CA ASN A 162 -55.55 97.76 -59.95
C ASN A 162 -56.54 97.49 -61.11
N ASP A 163 -56.57 96.26 -61.62
CA ASP A 163 -57.59 95.81 -62.56
C ASP A 163 -58.98 95.84 -61.89
N PRO A 164 -59.97 96.55 -62.45
CA PRO A 164 -61.28 96.72 -61.83
C PRO A 164 -62.14 95.44 -61.81
N ASP A 165 -61.95 94.52 -62.74
CA ASP A 165 -62.71 93.26 -62.84
C ASP A 165 -61.88 92.01 -62.53
N GLU A 166 -60.55 92.05 -62.67
CA GLU A 166 -59.62 90.99 -62.28
C GLU A 166 -58.53 91.49 -61.31
N SER A 167 -58.95 92.11 -60.20
CA SER A 167 -58.03 92.66 -59.17
C SER A 167 -57.09 91.63 -58.50
N THR A 168 -57.29 90.33 -58.71
CA THR A 168 -56.43 89.25 -58.21
C THR A 168 -56.32 88.10 -59.21
N VAL A 169 -55.09 87.77 -59.62
CA VAL A 169 -54.79 86.59 -60.44
C VAL A 169 -54.01 85.58 -59.63
N ASN A 170 -54.44 84.32 -59.66
CA ASN A 170 -53.75 83.21 -58.98
C ASN A 170 -53.05 82.30 -59.98
N VAL A 171 -51.77 82.05 -59.76
CA VAL A 171 -50.95 81.11 -60.54
C VAL A 171 -50.64 79.89 -59.67
N SER A 172 -50.99 78.70 -60.15
CA SER A 172 -50.73 77.45 -59.43
C SER A 172 -49.26 77.08 -59.51
N LEU A 173 -48.63 76.77 -58.38
CA LEU A 173 -47.24 76.32 -58.30
C LEU A 173 -47.21 74.84 -57.89
N THR A 174 -46.41 74.04 -58.57
CA THR A 174 -46.17 72.65 -58.20
C THR A 174 -44.70 72.28 -58.40
N GLY A 175 -44.16 71.44 -57.53
CA GLY A 175 -42.81 70.88 -57.66
C GLY A 175 -42.67 69.69 -56.72
N GLN A 176 -41.82 68.73 -57.07
CA GLN A 176 -41.59 67.55 -56.24
C GLN A 176 -40.20 67.63 -55.60
N GLY A 177 -40.14 67.63 -54.27
CA GLY A 177 -38.89 67.35 -53.57
C GLY A 177 -38.55 65.87 -53.70
N VAL A 178 -37.36 65.54 -54.18
CA VAL A 178 -36.86 64.16 -54.21
C VAL A 178 -35.58 64.05 -53.39
N GLN A 179 -35.37 62.92 -52.73
CA GLN A 179 -34.13 62.67 -51.99
C GLN A 179 -33.01 62.42 -53.01
N PRO A 180 -31.82 63.02 -52.85
CA PRO A 180 -30.69 62.70 -53.71
C PRO A 180 -30.35 61.20 -53.59
N PRO A 181 -29.93 60.54 -54.68
CA PRO A 181 -29.52 59.14 -54.60
C PRO A 181 -28.38 58.96 -53.59
N ALA A 182 -28.52 57.98 -52.69
CA ALA A 182 -27.56 57.67 -51.64
C ALA A 182 -27.37 56.14 -51.54
N PRO A 183 -26.14 55.66 -51.26
CA PRO A 183 -25.92 54.27 -50.87
C PRO A 183 -26.42 54.04 -49.43
N ASP A 184 -26.75 52.79 -49.10
CA ASP A 184 -27.19 52.36 -47.76
C ASP A 184 -26.62 50.95 -47.50
N ILE A 185 -25.70 50.80 -46.55
CA ILE A 185 -24.95 49.58 -46.26
C ILE A 185 -25.71 48.67 -45.29
N ASP A 186 -25.86 47.39 -45.66
CA ASP A 186 -26.34 46.35 -44.74
C ASP A 186 -25.33 45.21 -44.68
N VAL A 187 -24.96 44.79 -43.47
CA VAL A 187 -23.94 43.76 -43.23
C VAL A 187 -24.53 42.61 -42.43
N SER A 188 -24.53 41.42 -43.00
CA SER A 188 -25.09 40.23 -42.35
C SER A 188 -24.22 38.98 -42.55
N PRO A 189 -23.89 38.24 -41.47
CA PRO A 189 -24.20 38.51 -40.07
C PRO A 189 -23.30 39.61 -39.46
N THR A 190 -23.74 40.21 -38.35
CA THR A 190 -22.97 41.22 -37.57
C THR A 190 -21.96 40.59 -36.59
N SER A 191 -21.84 39.26 -36.58
CA SER A 191 -20.81 38.52 -35.86
C SER A 191 -20.34 37.29 -36.62
N LEU A 192 -19.04 36.99 -36.59
CA LEU A 192 -18.46 35.76 -37.12
C LEU A 192 -17.79 34.95 -36.01
N ASP A 193 -18.25 33.72 -35.82
CA ASP A 193 -17.63 32.73 -34.95
C ASP A 193 -16.86 31.69 -35.80
N PHE A 194 -15.55 31.66 -35.58
CA PHE A 194 -14.63 30.75 -36.25
C PHE A 194 -14.51 29.39 -35.54
N GLY A 195 -15.10 29.24 -34.35
CA GLY A 195 -15.03 28.05 -33.53
C GLY A 195 -13.62 27.78 -33.02
N SER A 196 -13.30 26.50 -32.77
CA SER A 196 -11.95 26.08 -32.40
C SER A 196 -11.09 25.82 -33.64
N VAL A 197 -9.95 26.50 -33.74
CA VAL A 197 -8.97 26.34 -34.83
C VAL A 197 -7.62 25.99 -34.22
N THR A 198 -7.00 24.93 -34.73
CA THR A 198 -5.69 24.49 -34.26
C THR A 198 -4.64 25.57 -34.53
N VAL A 199 -3.79 25.84 -33.53
CA VAL A 199 -2.67 26.79 -33.66
C VAL A 199 -1.81 26.44 -34.88
N GLY A 200 -1.54 27.45 -35.72
CA GLY A 200 -0.80 27.28 -36.99
C GLY A 200 -1.68 26.89 -38.19
N GLN A 201 -2.96 26.60 -37.99
CA GLN A 201 -3.96 26.44 -39.04
C GLN A 201 -4.83 27.69 -39.18
N SER A 202 -5.71 27.72 -40.18
CA SER A 202 -6.63 28.83 -40.40
C SER A 202 -8.03 28.36 -40.77
N ALA A 203 -9.06 29.13 -40.41
CA ALA A 203 -10.43 28.92 -40.85
C ALA A 203 -11.02 30.19 -41.46
N ASP A 204 -11.83 30.02 -42.50
CA ASP A 204 -12.50 31.11 -43.20
C ASP A 204 -13.99 31.15 -42.85
N ARG A 205 -14.55 32.35 -42.73
CA ARG A 205 -15.97 32.64 -42.54
C ARG A 205 -16.39 33.79 -43.43
N THR A 206 -17.65 33.79 -43.85
CA THR A 206 -18.17 34.78 -44.77
C THR A 206 -19.25 35.63 -44.13
N LEU A 207 -19.32 36.87 -44.57
CA LEU A 207 -20.44 37.77 -44.35
C LEU A 207 -20.84 38.40 -45.69
N THR A 208 -22.03 38.98 -45.75
CA THR A 208 -22.54 39.66 -46.94
C THR A 208 -22.61 41.15 -46.66
N VAL A 209 -22.03 41.95 -47.56
CA VAL A 209 -22.24 43.40 -47.62
C VAL A 209 -23.26 43.67 -48.73
N ARG A 210 -24.38 44.29 -48.39
CA ARG A 210 -25.47 44.65 -49.30
C ARG A 210 -25.54 46.17 -49.42
N ASN A 211 -25.96 46.63 -50.58
CA ASN A 211 -26.33 48.02 -50.79
C ASN A 211 -27.86 48.09 -50.95
N LEU A 212 -28.56 48.51 -49.90
CA LEU A 212 -30.01 48.72 -49.90
C LEU A 212 -30.41 50.06 -50.51
N GLY A 213 -29.42 50.93 -50.77
CA GLY A 213 -29.61 52.26 -51.33
C GLY A 213 -29.79 52.25 -52.85
N ASN A 214 -29.98 53.45 -53.40
CA ASN A 214 -30.23 53.66 -54.84
C ASN A 214 -29.05 54.34 -55.57
N ALA A 215 -27.91 54.53 -54.89
CA ALA A 215 -26.62 54.91 -55.48
C ALA A 215 -25.55 53.85 -55.17
N SER A 216 -24.40 53.89 -55.86
CA SER A 216 -23.32 52.90 -55.67
C SER A 216 -22.64 53.04 -54.31
N LEU A 217 -22.58 51.95 -53.55
CA LEU A 217 -21.85 51.84 -52.29
C LEU A 217 -20.38 51.49 -52.59
N THR A 218 -19.45 52.30 -52.13
CA THR A 218 -18.00 52.06 -52.21
C THR A 218 -17.50 51.67 -50.83
N VAL A 219 -16.97 50.46 -50.68
CA VAL A 219 -16.28 50.01 -49.47
C VAL A 219 -14.80 50.38 -49.61
N ASN A 220 -14.35 51.32 -48.79
CA ASN A 220 -13.02 51.93 -48.86
C ASN A 220 -11.96 51.06 -48.18
N SER A 221 -12.30 50.48 -47.02
CA SER A 221 -11.39 49.65 -46.25
C SER A 221 -12.14 48.63 -45.41
N ILE A 222 -11.52 47.46 -45.23
CA ILE A 222 -11.95 46.46 -44.26
C ILE A 222 -10.73 46.11 -43.42
N THR A 223 -10.76 46.44 -42.13
CA THR A 223 -9.64 46.25 -41.20
C THR A 223 -10.08 45.49 -39.96
N SER A 224 -9.21 44.65 -39.42
CA SER A 224 -9.45 43.97 -38.14
C SER A 224 -8.68 44.64 -37.01
N SER A 225 -9.30 44.78 -35.83
CA SER A 225 -8.62 45.23 -34.61
C SER A 225 -7.67 44.18 -34.02
N ASN A 226 -7.76 42.92 -34.47
CA ASN A 226 -6.89 41.83 -34.05
C ASN A 226 -6.24 41.17 -35.28
N PRO A 227 -4.90 41.15 -35.39
CA PRO A 227 -4.17 40.64 -36.56
C PRO A 227 -4.34 39.13 -36.79
N ARG A 228 -4.93 38.39 -35.84
CA ARG A 228 -5.31 36.99 -36.05
C ARG A 228 -6.51 36.84 -36.97
N PHE A 229 -7.28 37.90 -37.16
CA PHE A 229 -8.34 37.96 -38.15
C PHE A 229 -7.91 38.83 -39.32
N SER A 230 -8.06 38.32 -40.54
CA SER A 230 -7.64 39.02 -41.77
C SER A 230 -8.70 38.92 -42.85
N LEU A 231 -8.77 39.93 -43.72
CA LEU A 231 -9.54 39.86 -44.95
C LEU A 231 -8.88 38.91 -45.94
N VAL A 232 -9.66 38.01 -46.54
CA VAL A 232 -9.22 37.11 -47.63
C VAL A 232 -9.71 37.64 -48.97
N SER A 233 -10.97 38.02 -49.05
CA SER A 233 -11.60 38.51 -50.27
C SER A 233 -12.86 39.34 -49.96
N PRO A 234 -13.28 40.23 -50.87
CA PRO A 234 -12.53 40.76 -52.02
C PRO A 234 -11.38 41.68 -51.57
N THR A 235 -10.55 42.15 -52.50
CA THR A 235 -9.59 43.23 -52.25
C THR A 235 -10.32 44.56 -52.13
N VAL A 236 -9.89 45.42 -51.19
CA VAL A 236 -10.42 46.78 -51.01
C VAL A 236 -9.56 47.81 -51.76
N PRO A 237 -10.16 48.90 -52.30
CA PRO A 237 -11.59 49.21 -52.28
C PRO A 237 -12.39 48.41 -53.33
N PHE A 238 -13.70 48.22 -53.09
CA PHE A 238 -14.63 47.65 -54.07
C PHE A 238 -16.00 48.36 -54.03
N THR A 239 -16.80 48.19 -55.08
CA THR A 239 -18.13 48.80 -55.20
C THR A 239 -19.25 47.77 -55.22
N VAL A 240 -20.38 48.09 -54.59
CA VAL A 240 -21.63 47.33 -54.62
C VAL A 240 -22.69 48.20 -55.29
N ALA A 241 -23.18 47.77 -56.46
CA ALA A 241 -24.25 48.47 -57.17
C ALA A 241 -25.53 48.54 -56.31
N ALA A 242 -26.43 49.49 -56.62
CA ALA A 242 -27.73 49.60 -55.95
C ALA A 242 -28.47 48.25 -55.97
N SER A 243 -29.04 47.85 -54.83
CA SER A 243 -29.72 46.57 -54.61
C SER A 243 -28.86 45.31 -54.79
N ALA A 244 -27.53 45.43 -54.95
CA ALA A 244 -26.62 44.30 -55.09
C ALA A 244 -25.96 43.91 -53.76
N SER A 245 -25.22 42.81 -53.77
CA SER A 245 -24.48 42.30 -52.62
C SER A 245 -23.14 41.70 -53.01
N VAL A 246 -22.17 41.77 -52.09
CA VAL A 246 -20.85 41.14 -52.22
C VAL A 246 -20.56 40.31 -50.97
N THR A 247 -20.08 39.08 -51.18
CA THR A 247 -19.60 38.23 -50.09
C THR A 247 -18.19 38.62 -49.70
N VAL A 248 -17.97 38.91 -48.42
CA VAL A 248 -16.67 39.18 -47.82
C VAL A 248 -16.25 37.94 -47.04
N THR A 249 -15.02 37.48 -47.26
CA THR A 249 -14.42 36.35 -46.55
C THR A 249 -13.37 36.86 -45.56
N ALA A 250 -13.55 36.57 -44.29
CA ALA A 250 -12.58 36.80 -43.23
C ALA A 250 -11.95 35.47 -42.81
N ARG A 251 -10.70 35.51 -42.36
CA ARG A 251 -9.91 34.35 -41.91
C ARG A 251 -9.46 34.53 -40.49
N PHE A 252 -9.56 33.49 -39.66
CA PHE A 252 -8.93 33.40 -38.36
C PHE A 252 -7.71 32.48 -38.42
N SER A 253 -6.53 32.97 -38.00
CA SER A 253 -5.26 32.22 -37.95
C SER A 253 -4.63 32.35 -36.55
N PRO A 254 -5.03 31.51 -35.57
CA PRO A 254 -4.44 31.55 -34.23
C PRO A 254 -2.99 31.07 -34.23
N ASN A 255 -2.15 31.74 -33.44
CA ASN A 255 -0.75 31.34 -33.20
C ASN A 255 -0.48 30.90 -31.74
N ALA A 256 -1.50 30.93 -30.89
CA ALA A 256 -1.46 30.50 -29.51
C ALA A 256 -2.85 29.97 -29.12
N ALA A 257 -2.90 29.12 -28.10
CA ALA A 257 -4.16 28.62 -27.57
C ALA A 257 -4.93 29.69 -26.79
N GLY A 258 -6.26 29.57 -26.76
CA GLY A 258 -7.16 30.46 -26.04
C GLY A 258 -8.10 31.27 -26.95
N SER A 259 -9.11 31.86 -26.32
CA SER A 259 -10.11 32.69 -26.98
C SER A 259 -9.49 34.00 -27.48
N GLN A 260 -9.77 34.34 -28.74
CA GLN A 260 -9.37 35.56 -29.41
C GLN A 260 -10.62 36.28 -29.88
N THR A 261 -10.70 37.57 -29.58
CA THR A 261 -11.77 38.44 -30.05
C THR A 261 -11.19 39.57 -30.90
N GLY A 262 -12.02 40.11 -31.78
CA GLY A 262 -11.67 41.23 -32.64
C GLY A 262 -12.91 41.89 -33.21
N THR A 263 -12.70 42.98 -33.94
CA THR A 263 -13.75 43.70 -34.65
C THR A 263 -13.29 43.92 -36.07
N LEU A 264 -14.09 43.51 -37.04
CA LEU A 264 -13.91 43.84 -38.45
C LEU A 264 -14.65 45.14 -38.73
N SER A 265 -13.91 46.22 -39.00
CA SER A 265 -14.47 47.53 -39.34
C SER A 265 -14.50 47.70 -40.85
N ILE A 266 -15.71 47.88 -41.40
CA ILE A 266 -15.99 48.04 -42.83
C ILE A 266 -16.36 49.51 -43.07
N ALA A 267 -15.44 50.29 -43.63
CA ALA A 267 -15.67 51.71 -43.91
C ALA A 267 -16.19 51.91 -45.35
N SER A 268 -17.23 52.73 -45.52
CA SER A 268 -17.90 52.95 -46.80
C SER A 268 -18.19 54.44 -47.08
N ASN A 269 -18.82 54.74 -48.22
CA ASN A 269 -19.34 56.08 -48.56
C ASN A 269 -20.83 56.24 -48.21
N ASP A 270 -21.36 55.38 -47.35
CA ASP A 270 -22.68 55.55 -46.75
C ASP A 270 -22.71 56.84 -45.89
N PRO A 271 -23.61 57.79 -46.17
CA PRO A 271 -23.65 59.08 -45.49
C PRO A 271 -24.08 59.02 -44.02
N ASP A 272 -24.84 58.00 -43.60
CA ASP A 272 -25.35 57.83 -42.23
C ASP A 272 -24.72 56.65 -41.49
N GLU A 273 -24.18 55.64 -42.19
CA GLU A 273 -23.43 54.51 -41.62
C GLU A 273 -22.03 54.35 -42.26
N ALA A 274 -21.20 55.39 -42.13
CA ALA A 274 -19.85 55.43 -42.73
C ALA A 274 -18.90 54.29 -42.29
N THR A 275 -19.19 53.57 -41.20
CA THR A 275 -18.44 52.39 -40.77
C THR A 275 -19.34 51.38 -40.04
N VAL A 276 -19.37 50.15 -40.53
CA VAL A 276 -20.04 49.01 -39.88
C VAL A 276 -19.02 48.12 -39.17
N ASN A 277 -19.32 47.72 -37.94
CA ASN A 277 -18.46 46.85 -37.14
C ASN A 277 -19.06 45.45 -36.99
N VAL A 278 -18.26 44.42 -37.29
CA VAL A 278 -18.63 43.00 -37.15
C VAL A 278 -17.78 42.38 -36.05
N SER A 279 -18.44 41.75 -35.07
CA SER A 279 -17.74 41.10 -33.96
C SER A 279 -17.10 39.79 -34.42
N LEU A 280 -15.84 39.56 -34.08
CA LEU A 280 -15.10 38.34 -34.43
C LEU A 280 -14.75 37.58 -33.16
N VAL A 281 -15.00 36.28 -33.16
CA VAL A 281 -14.57 35.37 -32.10
C VAL A 281 -14.00 34.09 -32.70
N GLY A 282 -12.93 33.59 -32.12
CA GLY A 282 -12.35 32.30 -32.46
C GLY A 282 -11.49 31.80 -31.31
N ASN A 283 -11.41 30.49 -31.13
CA ASN A 283 -10.60 29.88 -30.09
C ASN A 283 -9.41 29.14 -30.71
N GLY A 284 -8.20 29.57 -30.40
CA GLY A 284 -7.00 28.80 -30.71
C GLY A 284 -6.97 27.54 -29.84
N VAL A 285 -6.86 26.36 -30.43
CA VAL A 285 -6.61 25.12 -29.67
C VAL A 285 -5.19 24.62 -29.94
N PRO A 286 -4.47 24.09 -28.95
CA PRO A 286 -3.17 23.48 -29.19
C PRO A 286 -3.26 22.40 -30.28
N PRO A 287 -2.19 22.18 -31.08
CA PRO A 287 -2.13 21.01 -31.94
C PRO A 287 -2.30 19.74 -31.10
N PRO A 288 -2.98 18.70 -31.64
CA PRO A 288 -3.05 17.42 -30.97
C PRO A 288 -1.65 16.92 -30.63
N ALA A 289 -1.43 16.54 -29.37
CA ALA A 289 -0.15 16.07 -28.86
C ALA A 289 -0.38 14.75 -28.08
N PRO A 290 0.56 13.78 -28.19
CA PRO A 290 0.58 12.64 -27.28
C PRO A 290 1.05 13.08 -25.89
N ASP A 291 0.66 12.33 -24.86
CA ASP A 291 1.09 12.52 -23.46
C ASP A 291 1.33 11.13 -22.87
N ILE A 292 2.58 10.81 -22.54
CA ILE A 292 3.02 9.49 -22.08
C ILE A 292 2.84 9.36 -20.56
N ASP A 293 2.28 8.23 -20.14
CA ASP A 293 2.25 7.83 -18.73
C ASP A 293 2.78 6.41 -18.61
N VAL A 294 3.70 6.19 -17.65
CA VAL A 294 4.33 4.90 -17.43
C VAL A 294 4.14 4.44 -16.00
N THR A 295 3.43 3.32 -15.83
CA THR A 295 3.14 2.75 -14.52
C THR A 295 3.45 1.24 -14.48
N PRO A 296 4.16 0.72 -13.47
CA PRO A 296 4.84 1.46 -12.39
C PRO A 296 6.15 2.12 -12.88
N THR A 297 6.62 3.13 -12.14
CA THR A 297 7.91 3.83 -12.38
C THR A 297 9.13 3.09 -11.82
N SER A 298 8.93 1.92 -11.21
CA SER A 298 10.01 1.02 -10.82
C SER A 298 9.59 -0.45 -10.95
N LEU A 299 10.56 -1.31 -11.27
CA LEU A 299 10.41 -2.76 -11.32
C LEU A 299 11.48 -3.43 -10.44
N ASP A 300 11.03 -4.20 -9.45
CA ASP A 300 11.90 -5.02 -8.60
C ASP A 300 11.68 -6.51 -8.92
N PHE A 301 12.66 -7.10 -9.58
CA PHE A 301 12.65 -8.50 -10.00
C PHE A 301 12.99 -9.47 -8.86
N GLY A 302 13.33 -8.98 -7.67
CA GLY A 302 13.74 -9.81 -6.54
C GLY A 302 14.96 -10.68 -6.86
N ASN A 303 14.96 -11.91 -6.34
CA ASN A 303 16.03 -12.87 -6.61
C ASN A 303 15.73 -13.68 -7.88
N VAL A 304 16.67 -13.67 -8.84
CA VAL A 304 16.59 -14.47 -10.08
C VAL A 304 17.83 -15.33 -10.22
N THR A 305 17.63 -16.62 -10.47
CA THR A 305 18.72 -17.57 -10.64
C THR A 305 19.63 -17.20 -11.82
N LEU A 306 20.96 -17.31 -11.64
CA LEU A 306 21.92 -17.00 -12.71
C LEU A 306 21.59 -17.73 -14.01
N GLY A 307 21.60 -16.99 -15.12
CA GLY A 307 21.30 -17.52 -16.45
C GLY A 307 19.82 -17.78 -16.74
N GLN A 308 18.93 -17.64 -15.75
CA GLN A 308 17.47 -17.68 -15.93
C GLN A 308 16.91 -16.26 -16.09
N SER A 309 15.74 -16.14 -16.71
CA SER A 309 15.06 -14.86 -16.89
C SER A 309 13.81 -14.78 -16.01
N SER A 310 13.57 -13.63 -15.38
CA SER A 310 12.28 -13.26 -14.79
C SER A 310 11.68 -12.09 -15.55
N ASN A 311 10.36 -12.04 -15.68
CA ASN A 311 9.65 -11.03 -16.45
C ASN A 311 8.72 -10.23 -15.52
N LEU A 312 8.78 -8.91 -15.61
CA LEU A 312 7.80 -8.00 -15.04
C LEU A 312 7.27 -7.09 -16.14
N THR A 313 6.11 -6.50 -15.90
CA THR A 313 5.45 -5.65 -16.88
C THR A 313 5.25 -4.25 -16.34
N LEU A 314 5.38 -3.28 -17.24
CA LEU A 314 4.89 -1.92 -17.05
C LEU A 314 3.90 -1.58 -18.15
N THR A 315 3.06 -0.59 -17.91
CA THR A 315 2.07 -0.10 -18.86
C THR A 315 2.51 1.27 -19.35
N VAL A 316 2.63 1.41 -20.67
CA VAL A 316 2.76 2.71 -21.34
C VAL A 316 1.39 3.13 -21.83
N ARG A 317 0.87 4.23 -21.31
CA ARG A 317 -0.44 4.79 -21.66
C ARG A 317 -0.25 6.12 -22.39
N ASN A 318 -1.15 6.39 -23.33
CA ASN A 318 -1.24 7.69 -23.98
C ASN A 318 -2.46 8.45 -23.41
N LEU A 319 -2.20 9.42 -22.54
CA LEU A 319 -3.20 10.31 -21.96
C LEU A 319 -3.56 11.48 -22.89
N GLY A 320 -2.78 11.68 -23.95
CA GLY A 320 -2.94 12.74 -24.92
C GLY A 320 -4.03 12.47 -25.96
N ASN A 321 -4.13 13.37 -26.93
CA ASN A 321 -5.14 13.34 -27.99
C ASN A 321 -4.56 13.13 -29.40
N ALA A 322 -3.25 12.89 -29.51
CA ALA A 322 -2.59 12.39 -30.72
C ALA A 322 -1.90 11.05 -30.46
N THR A 323 -1.52 10.32 -31.50
CA THR A 323 -0.83 9.02 -31.37
C THR A 323 0.56 9.19 -30.75
N LEU A 324 0.80 8.47 -29.65
CA LEU A 324 2.11 8.33 -29.01
C LEU A 324 2.90 7.25 -29.76
N THR A 325 4.12 7.55 -30.16
CA THR A 325 5.07 6.63 -30.78
C THR A 325 6.24 6.45 -29.83
N VAL A 326 6.45 5.22 -29.36
CA VAL A 326 7.63 4.85 -28.58
C VAL A 326 8.71 4.39 -29.54
N ASN A 327 9.74 5.21 -29.70
CA ASN A 327 10.79 5.04 -30.70
C ASN A 327 11.81 3.98 -30.26
N SER A 328 12.19 4.01 -28.99
CA SER A 328 13.16 3.08 -28.41
C SER A 328 12.93 2.93 -26.91
N ILE A 329 13.29 1.76 -26.40
CA ILE A 329 13.44 1.52 -24.97
C ILE A 329 14.82 0.93 -24.77
N THR A 330 15.61 1.59 -23.94
CA THR A 330 17.01 1.21 -23.67
C THR A 330 17.19 0.98 -22.18
N SER A 331 18.08 0.06 -21.81
CA SER A 331 18.45 -0.16 -20.41
C SER A 331 19.91 0.26 -20.21
N SER A 332 20.21 0.92 -19.10
CA SER A 332 21.58 1.22 -18.68
C SER A 332 22.36 -0.02 -18.21
N ASN A 333 21.68 -1.13 -17.97
CA ASN A 333 22.27 -2.42 -17.59
C ASN A 333 21.73 -3.53 -18.51
N SER A 334 22.63 -4.19 -19.25
CA SER A 334 22.30 -5.20 -20.26
C SER A 334 21.64 -6.46 -19.72
N GLN A 335 21.68 -6.68 -18.40
CA GLN A 335 20.95 -7.77 -17.75
C GLN A 335 19.44 -7.51 -17.72
N PHE A 336 19.00 -6.26 -17.87
CA PHE A 336 17.61 -5.91 -18.06
C PHE A 336 17.36 -5.55 -19.53
N PHE A 337 16.37 -6.15 -20.15
CA PHE A 337 16.03 -5.90 -21.55
C PHE A 337 14.53 -6.01 -21.78
N VAL A 338 14.04 -5.31 -22.80
CA VAL A 338 12.62 -5.39 -23.19
C VAL A 338 12.40 -6.65 -24.03
N ALA A 339 11.48 -7.52 -23.57
CA ALA A 339 11.11 -8.74 -24.27
C ALA A 339 9.98 -8.52 -25.27
N SER A 340 9.04 -7.62 -24.94
CA SER A 340 7.90 -7.27 -25.80
C SER A 340 7.31 -5.91 -25.40
N PRO A 341 6.59 -5.23 -26.30
CA PRO A 341 6.45 -5.52 -27.73
C PRO A 341 7.74 -5.20 -28.51
N ALA A 342 7.75 -5.51 -29.81
CA ALA A 342 8.81 -5.04 -30.70
C ALA A 342 8.76 -3.51 -30.85
N LEU A 343 9.92 -2.88 -30.95
CA LEU A 343 10.06 -1.44 -31.14
C LEU A 343 10.32 -1.10 -32.62
N PRO A 344 9.88 0.08 -33.10
CA PRO A 344 9.00 1.02 -32.40
C PRO A 344 7.54 0.51 -32.35
N PHE A 345 6.75 1.02 -31.41
CA PHE A 345 5.31 0.77 -31.37
C PHE A 345 4.53 2.06 -31.12
N THR A 346 3.22 2.04 -31.41
CA THR A 346 2.33 3.19 -31.26
C THR A 346 1.20 2.90 -30.27
N VAL A 347 0.78 3.93 -29.54
CA VAL A 347 -0.35 3.92 -28.63
C VAL A 347 -1.33 5.02 -29.06
N THR A 348 -2.51 4.65 -29.53
CA THR A 348 -3.56 5.62 -29.89
C THR A 348 -4.05 6.39 -28.66
N ALA A 349 -4.59 7.59 -28.84
CA ALA A 349 -5.13 8.41 -27.75
C ALA A 349 -6.07 7.60 -26.82
N GLY A 350 -5.83 7.67 -25.51
CA GLY A 350 -6.58 6.95 -24.48
C GLY A 350 -6.23 5.46 -24.31
N ALA A 351 -5.48 4.86 -25.23
CA ALA A 351 -5.08 3.45 -25.17
C ALA A 351 -3.82 3.25 -24.33
N SER A 352 -3.50 1.97 -24.08
CA SER A 352 -2.30 1.55 -23.36
C SER A 352 -1.69 0.31 -23.99
N VAL A 353 -0.37 0.17 -23.86
CA VAL A 353 0.39 -1.01 -24.27
C VAL A 353 1.20 -1.52 -23.08
N THR A 354 1.13 -2.83 -22.84
CA THR A 354 1.96 -3.50 -21.83
C THR A 354 3.33 -3.79 -22.41
N VAL A 355 4.37 -3.32 -21.74
CA VAL A 355 5.77 -3.61 -22.03
C VAL A 355 6.26 -4.66 -21.03
N THR A 356 6.78 -5.78 -21.54
CA THR A 356 7.42 -6.81 -20.72
C THR A 356 8.92 -6.55 -20.67
N VAL A 357 9.43 -6.36 -19.45
CA VAL A 357 10.84 -6.20 -19.16
C VAL A 357 11.33 -7.50 -18.53
N SER A 358 12.45 -8.03 -19.03
CA SER A 358 13.09 -9.24 -18.53
C SER A 358 14.38 -8.89 -17.80
N PHE A 359 14.63 -9.55 -16.67
CA PHE A 359 15.91 -9.54 -15.97
C PHE A 359 16.56 -10.92 -16.07
N LYS A 360 17.79 -10.97 -16.62
CA LYS A 360 18.61 -12.19 -16.75
C LYS A 360 20.01 -11.93 -16.14
N PRO A 361 20.19 -12.19 -14.83
CA PRO A 361 21.47 -11.96 -14.17
C PRO A 361 22.54 -12.97 -14.59
N PHE A 362 23.80 -12.50 -14.66
CA PHE A 362 25.00 -13.36 -14.79
C PHE A 362 26.00 -13.18 -13.62
N ALA A 363 25.62 -12.43 -12.59
CA ALA A 363 26.40 -12.23 -11.36
C ALA A 363 25.48 -12.26 -10.12
N THR A 364 26.00 -12.69 -8.96
CA THR A 364 25.22 -12.97 -7.72
C THR A 364 24.86 -11.73 -6.88
N ASP A 365 25.25 -10.55 -7.34
CA ASP A 365 25.04 -9.30 -6.61
C ASP A 365 23.72 -8.62 -6.98
N ALA A 366 23.35 -7.62 -6.19
CA ALA A 366 22.27 -6.72 -6.54
C ALA A 366 22.66 -5.91 -7.78
N GLN A 367 21.74 -5.84 -8.73
CA GLN A 367 21.87 -5.20 -10.03
C GLN A 367 20.84 -4.10 -10.10
N THR A 368 21.32 -2.92 -10.47
CA THR A 368 20.46 -1.76 -10.71
C THR A 368 20.57 -1.35 -12.16
N GLY A 369 19.51 -0.79 -12.69
CA GLY A 369 19.46 -0.23 -14.03
C GLY A 369 18.39 0.84 -14.15
N THR A 370 18.40 1.54 -15.26
CA THR A 370 17.37 2.51 -15.63
C THR A 370 16.89 2.13 -17.03
N LEU A 371 15.59 1.91 -17.16
CA LEU A 371 14.93 1.73 -18.44
C LEU A 371 14.51 3.12 -18.95
N SER A 372 15.10 3.59 -20.04
CA SER A 372 14.76 4.85 -20.69
C SER A 372 13.86 4.60 -21.89
N ILE A 373 12.60 5.02 -21.79
CA ILE A 373 11.54 4.90 -22.79
C ILE A 373 11.48 6.23 -23.55
N ASN A 374 11.94 6.25 -24.80
CA ASN A 374 11.96 7.46 -25.64
C ASN A 374 10.74 7.51 -26.55
N SER A 375 10.02 8.63 -26.55
CA SER A 375 8.77 8.78 -27.30
C SER A 375 8.74 10.08 -28.11
N ASN A 376 7.64 10.33 -28.83
CA ASN A 376 7.34 11.61 -29.50
C ASN A 376 6.48 12.56 -28.63
N ASP A 377 6.42 12.31 -27.33
CA ASP A 377 5.85 13.24 -26.37
C ASP A 377 6.68 14.55 -26.36
N PRO A 378 6.06 15.71 -26.63
CA PRO A 378 6.79 16.98 -26.77
C PRO A 378 7.34 17.53 -25.45
N ASP A 379 6.76 17.21 -24.30
CA ASP A 379 7.20 17.68 -22.98
C ASP A 379 7.81 16.59 -22.10
N GLU A 380 7.51 15.32 -22.35
CA GLU A 380 8.13 14.15 -21.70
C GLU A 380 8.73 13.16 -22.73
N SER A 381 9.63 13.65 -23.57
CA SER A 381 10.30 12.85 -24.62
C SER A 381 11.07 11.61 -24.14
N THR A 382 11.35 11.48 -22.83
CA THR A 382 11.98 10.30 -22.23
C THR A 382 11.46 10.05 -20.82
N VAL A 383 10.92 8.85 -20.59
CA VAL A 383 10.52 8.38 -19.24
C VAL A 383 11.51 7.35 -18.73
N ASN A 384 11.98 7.54 -17.49
CA ASN A 384 12.92 6.63 -16.83
C ASN A 384 12.21 5.77 -15.79
N VAL A 385 12.39 4.45 -15.88
CA VAL A 385 11.89 3.46 -14.92
C VAL A 385 13.06 2.83 -14.20
N SER A 386 13.03 2.84 -12.87
CA SER A 386 14.09 2.26 -12.05
C SER A 386 13.99 0.74 -12.03
N LEU A 387 15.09 0.04 -12.29
CA LEU A 387 15.16 -1.42 -12.33
C LEU A 387 16.05 -1.92 -11.19
N THR A 388 15.56 -2.90 -10.46
CA THR A 388 16.33 -3.60 -9.43
C THR A 388 16.11 -5.10 -9.53
N GLY A 389 17.12 -5.88 -9.21
CA GLY A 389 17.06 -7.34 -9.14
C GLY A 389 18.38 -7.90 -8.64
N ARG A 390 18.38 -9.08 -8.04
CA ARG A 390 19.59 -9.74 -7.55
C ARG A 390 19.75 -11.08 -8.25
N GLY A 391 20.93 -11.32 -8.82
CA GLY A 391 21.27 -12.67 -9.26
C GLY A 391 21.50 -13.56 -8.04
N VAL A 392 20.99 -14.78 -8.04
CA VAL A 392 21.33 -15.79 -7.04
C VAL A 392 21.87 -17.02 -7.74
N GLN A 393 22.83 -17.73 -7.14
CA GLN A 393 23.25 -19.01 -7.74
C GLN A 393 22.07 -19.98 -7.82
N PRO A 394 22.02 -20.85 -8.84
CA PRO A 394 21.08 -21.96 -8.84
C PRO A 394 21.24 -22.75 -7.54
N PRO A 395 20.13 -23.24 -6.96
CA PRO A 395 20.24 -24.06 -5.78
C PRO A 395 21.18 -25.25 -6.04
N ALA A 396 22.26 -25.35 -5.26
CA ALA A 396 23.24 -26.41 -5.34
C ALA A 396 23.37 -27.10 -3.97
N PRO A 397 23.45 -28.44 -3.92
CA PRO A 397 23.85 -29.12 -2.71
C PRO A 397 25.35 -28.90 -2.46
N ASP A 398 25.75 -28.87 -1.19
CA ASP A 398 27.15 -28.74 -0.77
C ASP A 398 27.39 -29.74 0.37
N ILE A 399 28.23 -30.75 0.12
CA ILE A 399 28.50 -31.87 1.01
C ILE A 399 29.62 -31.54 1.99
N ASP A 400 29.30 -31.57 3.28
CA ASP A 400 30.30 -31.54 4.36
C ASP A 400 30.28 -32.85 5.14
N VAL A 401 31.45 -33.42 5.39
CA VAL A 401 31.59 -34.70 6.07
C VAL A 401 32.47 -34.56 7.30
N THR A 402 31.88 -34.73 8.48
CA THR A 402 32.58 -34.59 9.76
C THR A 402 32.40 -35.85 10.62
N PRO A 403 33.48 -36.46 11.14
CA PRO A 403 34.88 -36.13 10.90
C PRO A 403 35.38 -36.61 9.52
N THR A 404 36.44 -35.98 8.99
CA THR A 404 37.09 -36.35 7.71
C THR A 404 37.97 -37.61 7.80
N SER A 405 38.14 -38.16 9.00
CA SER A 405 38.74 -39.47 9.22
C SER A 405 38.08 -40.19 10.40
N LEU A 406 38.05 -41.51 10.34
CA LEU A 406 37.60 -42.38 11.42
C LEU A 406 38.75 -43.27 11.87
N ASP A 407 39.20 -43.07 13.11
CA ASP A 407 40.13 -43.98 13.78
C ASP A 407 39.35 -44.90 14.73
N PHE A 408 39.16 -46.14 14.29
CA PHE A 408 38.53 -47.19 15.05
C PHE A 408 39.43 -47.67 16.20
N GLY A 409 40.69 -47.26 16.26
CA GLY A 409 41.65 -47.66 17.28
C GLY A 409 41.86 -49.17 17.26
N SER A 410 42.20 -49.74 18.42
CA SER A 410 42.37 -51.19 18.54
C SER A 410 41.02 -51.90 18.70
N VAL A 411 40.70 -52.81 17.77
CA VAL A 411 39.50 -53.65 17.79
C VAL A 411 39.94 -55.11 17.76
N THR A 412 39.49 -55.92 18.72
CA THR A 412 39.88 -57.33 18.80
C THR A 412 39.48 -58.09 17.53
N VAL A 413 40.36 -58.96 17.04
CA VAL A 413 40.07 -59.79 15.85
C VAL A 413 38.74 -60.54 16.02
N GLY A 414 37.85 -60.41 15.03
CA GLY A 414 36.51 -61.00 15.01
C GLY A 414 35.42 -60.16 15.68
N GLN A 415 35.79 -59.08 16.39
CA GLN A 415 34.84 -58.11 16.95
C GLN A 415 34.63 -56.94 16.01
N SER A 416 33.54 -56.20 16.22
CA SER A 416 33.22 -55.01 15.44
C SER A 416 33.24 -53.75 16.30
N LYS A 417 33.64 -52.63 15.71
CA LYS A 417 33.44 -51.31 16.31
C LYS A 417 32.77 -50.42 15.29
N ASP A 418 31.73 -49.73 15.74
CA ASP A 418 30.99 -48.78 14.93
C ASP A 418 31.41 -47.37 15.33
N LEU A 419 31.68 -46.52 14.35
CA LEU A 419 31.85 -45.09 14.52
C LEU A 419 30.88 -44.36 13.62
N ALA A 420 30.41 -43.23 14.11
CA ALA A 420 29.55 -42.35 13.34
C ALA A 420 30.39 -41.28 12.63
N LEU A 421 30.00 -40.96 11.40
CA LEU A 421 30.32 -39.70 10.76
C LEU A 421 29.00 -39.02 10.40
N THR A 422 29.02 -37.70 10.21
CA THR A 422 27.85 -36.94 9.80
C THR A 422 28.11 -36.35 8.43
N VAL A 423 27.17 -36.58 7.52
CA VAL A 423 27.10 -35.85 6.26
C VAL A 423 26.09 -34.74 6.41
N ARG A 424 26.52 -33.51 6.15
CA ARG A 424 25.70 -32.30 6.16
C ARG A 424 25.56 -31.79 4.74
N ASN A 425 24.39 -31.24 4.46
CA ASN A 425 24.16 -30.47 3.26
C ASN A 425 24.21 -28.99 3.63
N LEU A 426 25.38 -28.36 3.45
CA LEU A 426 25.56 -26.92 3.68
C LEU A 426 24.93 -26.08 2.54
N GLY A 427 24.56 -26.74 1.45
CA GLY A 427 23.96 -26.15 0.28
C GLY A 427 22.48 -25.83 0.44
N ASN A 428 21.92 -25.24 -0.61
CA ASN A 428 20.53 -24.79 -0.66
C ASN A 428 19.65 -25.61 -1.62
N ALA A 429 20.18 -26.70 -2.21
CA ALA A 429 19.41 -27.75 -2.88
C ALA A 429 19.62 -29.12 -2.21
N THR A 430 18.75 -30.08 -2.51
CA THR A 430 18.83 -31.45 -1.95
C THR A 430 20.10 -32.16 -2.39
N LEU A 431 20.91 -32.57 -1.41
CA LEU A 431 22.07 -33.43 -1.59
C LEU A 431 21.60 -34.88 -1.69
N THR A 432 21.98 -35.57 -2.76
CA THR A 432 21.70 -36.98 -3.01
C THR A 432 22.99 -37.75 -2.88
N ILE A 433 23.01 -38.74 -1.98
CA ILE A 433 24.12 -39.67 -1.85
C ILE A 433 23.82 -40.90 -2.70
N ASN A 434 24.59 -41.07 -3.77
CA ASN A 434 24.35 -42.06 -4.81
C ASN A 434 24.90 -43.44 -4.42
N ALA A 435 26.11 -43.46 -3.85
CA ALA A 435 26.79 -44.68 -3.46
C ALA A 435 27.78 -44.37 -2.34
N ILE A 436 27.97 -45.34 -1.46
CA ILE A 436 29.06 -45.33 -0.48
C ILE A 436 29.83 -46.64 -0.64
N THR A 437 31.14 -46.54 -0.83
CA THR A 437 32.02 -47.71 -1.03
C THR A 437 33.21 -47.65 -0.08
N SER A 438 33.71 -48.82 0.31
CA SER A 438 34.90 -48.95 1.14
C SER A 438 35.95 -49.74 0.38
N SER A 439 37.22 -49.30 0.43
CA SER A 439 38.33 -49.99 -0.23
C SER A 439 38.80 -51.25 0.51
N ASN A 440 38.29 -51.50 1.73
CA ASN A 440 38.62 -52.66 2.54
C ASN A 440 37.33 -53.23 3.13
N SER A 441 37.04 -54.50 2.84
CA SER A 441 35.81 -55.17 3.27
C SER A 441 35.66 -55.32 4.78
N GLN A 442 36.74 -55.14 5.55
CA GLN A 442 36.68 -55.07 7.01
C GLN A 442 36.02 -53.78 7.50
N PHE A 443 35.88 -52.74 6.66
CA PHE A 443 35.15 -51.52 6.95
C PHE A 443 33.88 -51.47 6.09
N SER A 444 32.71 -51.38 6.71
CA SER A 444 31.40 -51.43 6.03
C SER A 444 30.44 -50.37 6.56
N VAL A 445 29.56 -49.84 5.71
CA VAL A 445 28.51 -48.90 6.14
C VAL A 445 27.27 -49.71 6.52
N ILE A 446 26.74 -49.46 7.71
CA ILE A 446 25.59 -50.18 8.26
C ILE A 446 24.28 -49.44 7.98
N ALA A 447 24.31 -48.11 8.10
CA ALA A 447 23.16 -47.25 7.84
C ALA A 447 23.63 -45.81 7.54
N PRO A 448 22.86 -45.04 6.76
CA PRO A 448 21.70 -45.46 5.95
C PRO A 448 22.11 -46.28 4.70
N SER A 449 21.15 -46.97 4.07
CA SER A 449 21.35 -47.62 2.76
C SER A 449 21.27 -46.60 1.63
N THR A 450 22.18 -46.66 0.67
CA THR A 450 22.15 -45.80 -0.54
C THR A 450 21.22 -46.33 -1.64
N PRO A 451 20.62 -45.46 -2.47
CA PRO A 451 20.72 -43.99 -2.41
C PRO A 451 19.75 -43.38 -1.38
N PHE A 452 20.10 -42.21 -0.86
CA PHE A 452 19.21 -41.41 -0.01
C PHE A 452 19.52 -39.92 -0.18
N THR A 453 18.70 -39.05 0.43
CA THR A 453 18.82 -37.60 0.29
C THR A 453 18.96 -36.89 1.63
N VAL A 454 19.63 -35.74 1.62
CA VAL A 454 19.75 -34.78 2.72
C VAL A 454 19.18 -33.45 2.21
N THR A 455 18.11 -32.97 2.83
CA THR A 455 17.52 -31.67 2.48
C THR A 455 18.53 -30.54 2.74
N ALA A 456 18.37 -29.38 2.07
CA ALA A 456 19.19 -28.19 2.33
C ALA A 456 19.25 -27.85 3.83
N GLY A 457 20.45 -27.58 4.35
CA GLY A 457 20.72 -27.36 5.79
C GLY A 457 20.56 -28.58 6.69
N GLY A 458 20.15 -29.73 6.13
CA GLY A 458 19.95 -30.98 6.86
C GLY A 458 21.26 -31.73 7.10
N SER A 459 21.18 -32.75 7.97
CA SER A 459 22.29 -33.65 8.26
C SER A 459 21.83 -35.06 8.48
N ILE A 460 22.63 -36.04 8.07
CA ILE A 460 22.40 -37.46 8.33
C ILE A 460 23.66 -38.09 8.91
N ALA A 461 23.50 -38.84 10.00
CA ALA A 461 24.57 -39.65 10.58
C ALA A 461 24.71 -40.96 9.81
N PHE A 462 25.95 -41.29 9.43
CA PHE A 462 26.33 -42.58 8.86
C PHE A 462 27.00 -43.39 9.94
N THR A 463 26.63 -44.65 10.06
CA THR A 463 27.31 -45.60 10.94
C THR A 463 28.22 -46.48 10.09
N VAL A 464 29.52 -46.38 10.36
CA VAL A 464 30.55 -47.19 9.71
C VAL A 464 31.09 -48.19 10.71
N ARG A 465 31.17 -49.46 10.32
CA ARG A 465 31.63 -50.59 11.11
C ARG A 465 33.00 -51.06 10.65
N PHE A 466 33.93 -51.22 11.57
CA PHE A 466 35.19 -51.93 11.36
C PHE A 466 35.17 -53.29 12.08
N THR A 467 35.41 -54.38 11.35
CA THR A 467 35.50 -55.76 11.84
C THR A 467 36.83 -56.38 11.39
N PRO A 468 37.93 -56.22 12.15
CA PRO A 468 39.21 -56.80 11.77
C PRO A 468 39.16 -58.33 11.79
N THR A 469 39.58 -58.97 10.71
CA THR A 469 39.69 -60.44 10.62
C THR A 469 41.09 -60.97 10.94
N THR A 470 42.07 -60.08 11.07
CA THR A 470 43.47 -60.39 11.42
C THR A 470 44.03 -59.32 12.35
N ALA A 471 45.05 -59.70 13.14
CA ALA A 471 45.75 -58.76 13.99
C ALA A 471 46.67 -57.84 13.15
N GLY A 472 46.86 -56.59 13.60
CA GLY A 472 47.68 -55.58 12.92
C GLY A 472 46.88 -54.41 12.36
N ALA A 473 47.59 -53.38 11.88
CA ALA A 473 46.98 -52.16 11.37
C ALA A 473 46.25 -52.41 10.04
N GLN A 474 45.05 -51.86 9.93
CA GLN A 474 44.17 -51.92 8.78
C GLN A 474 43.78 -50.48 8.42
N THR A 475 43.82 -50.19 7.14
CA THR A 475 43.44 -48.89 6.59
C THR A 475 42.41 -49.08 5.50
N SER A 476 41.58 -48.07 5.30
CA SER A 476 40.62 -48.01 4.22
C SER A 476 40.29 -46.57 3.88
N THR A 477 39.67 -46.38 2.71
CA THR A 477 39.09 -45.12 2.28
C THR A 477 37.62 -45.37 2.04
N LEU A 478 36.76 -44.64 2.75
CA LEU A 478 35.33 -44.59 2.49
C LEU A 478 35.07 -43.52 1.43
N SER A 479 34.55 -43.91 0.29
CA SER A 479 34.23 -43.00 -0.81
C SER A 479 32.71 -42.78 -0.86
N ILE A 480 32.29 -41.55 -0.63
CA ILE A 480 30.89 -41.11 -0.59
C ILE A 480 30.63 -40.32 -1.88
N ALA A 481 29.92 -40.91 -2.84
CA ALA A 481 29.57 -40.27 -4.10
C ALA A 481 28.24 -39.51 -3.98
N SER A 482 28.19 -38.26 -4.41
CA SER A 482 27.03 -37.38 -4.28
C SER A 482 26.70 -36.66 -5.59
N ASN A 483 25.61 -35.89 -5.60
CA ASN A 483 25.26 -34.94 -6.68
C ASN A 483 25.79 -33.52 -6.42
N ASP A 484 26.75 -33.38 -5.50
CA ASP A 484 27.47 -32.14 -5.30
C ASP A 484 28.28 -31.79 -6.57
N PRO A 485 28.08 -30.60 -7.18
CA PRO A 485 28.69 -30.24 -8.44
C PRO A 485 30.22 -30.00 -8.36
N ASP A 486 30.76 -29.59 -7.22
CA ASP A 486 32.20 -29.34 -7.02
C ASP A 486 32.88 -30.40 -6.14
N GLU A 487 32.13 -31.10 -5.28
CA GLU A 487 32.58 -32.21 -4.45
C GLU A 487 31.79 -33.51 -4.71
N SER A 488 31.71 -33.91 -5.98
CA SER A 488 30.99 -35.13 -6.42
C SER A 488 31.40 -36.44 -5.72
N THR A 489 32.55 -36.45 -5.02
CA THR A 489 32.98 -37.57 -4.18
C THR A 489 33.82 -37.06 -3.00
N VAL A 490 33.39 -37.37 -1.78
CA VAL A 490 34.16 -37.13 -0.56
C VAL A 490 34.79 -38.44 -0.07
N ASN A 491 36.08 -38.38 0.27
CA ASN A 491 36.82 -39.52 0.80
C ASN A 491 37.11 -39.32 2.28
N VAL A 492 36.73 -40.31 3.09
CA VAL A 492 37.01 -40.33 4.54
C VAL A 492 38.05 -41.42 4.80
N ALA A 493 39.18 -41.02 5.39
CA ALA A 493 40.24 -41.96 5.76
C ALA A 493 39.80 -42.80 6.96
N MET A 494 39.88 -44.12 6.87
CA MET A 494 39.53 -45.03 7.94
C MET A 494 40.76 -45.80 8.37
N THR A 495 41.01 -45.85 9.67
CA THR A 495 42.11 -46.62 10.26
C THR A 495 41.58 -47.44 11.43
N GLY A 496 42.17 -48.59 11.67
CA GLY A 496 41.86 -49.43 12.82
C GLY A 496 42.91 -50.51 12.95
N THR A 497 43.19 -50.99 14.16
CA THR A 497 44.17 -52.05 14.40
C THR A 497 43.44 -53.27 14.93
N GLY A 498 43.59 -54.42 14.27
CA GLY A 498 43.22 -55.70 14.84
C GLY A 498 44.07 -56.00 16.09
N ALA A 499 43.49 -55.92 17.28
CA ALA A 499 44.16 -56.22 18.55
C ALA A 499 44.16 -57.72 18.85
N GLY A 500 45.28 -58.24 19.37
CA GLY A 500 45.24 -59.44 20.22
C GLY A 500 44.79 -59.05 21.64
N GLY A 501 43.98 -59.87 22.32
CA GLY A 501 43.43 -59.55 23.65
C GLY A 501 44.49 -59.23 24.72
N GLY A 502 44.18 -58.32 25.65
CA GLY A 502 45.09 -57.71 26.65
C GLY A 502 45.70 -58.66 27.67
N ALA A 503 46.59 -58.20 28.56
CA ALA A 503 47.38 -59.04 29.46
C ALA A 503 46.92 -58.92 30.92
N LEU A 504 46.42 -60.00 31.51
CA LEU A 504 45.96 -60.06 32.92
C LEU A 504 46.92 -60.89 33.80
N THR A 505 47.03 -60.58 35.10
CA THR A 505 47.87 -61.36 36.04
C THR A 505 47.11 -61.81 37.31
N VAL A 506 47.45 -63.00 37.82
CA VAL A 506 46.92 -63.57 39.07
C VAL A 506 48.02 -63.52 40.13
N SER A 507 47.84 -62.70 41.18
CA SER A 507 48.92 -62.35 42.12
C SER A 507 49.33 -63.46 43.09
N GLN A 508 48.59 -64.57 43.16
CA GLN A 508 48.93 -65.73 44.00
C GLN A 508 49.78 -66.78 43.27
N THR A 509 50.02 -66.60 41.97
CA THR A 509 50.79 -67.54 41.14
C THR A 509 52.05 -66.84 40.63
N PRO A 510 53.19 -66.95 41.32
CA PRO A 510 54.44 -66.33 40.87
C PRO A 510 54.82 -66.85 39.47
N GLY A 511 54.95 -65.95 38.49
CA GLY A 511 55.27 -66.31 37.10
C GLY A 511 54.08 -66.70 36.22
N ALA A 512 52.84 -66.34 36.59
CA ALA A 512 51.65 -66.60 35.77
C ALA A 512 51.76 -66.02 34.35
N ALA A 513 51.35 -66.81 33.36
CA ALA A 513 51.13 -66.35 31.99
C ALA A 513 50.06 -65.25 31.97
N ALA A 514 50.26 -64.25 31.10
CA ALA A 514 49.25 -63.23 30.84
C ALA A 514 47.98 -63.88 30.28
N PHE A 515 46.81 -63.62 30.90
CA PHE A 515 45.53 -64.08 30.35
C PHE A 515 44.94 -63.00 29.44
N THR A 516 44.29 -63.45 28.37
CA THR A 516 43.64 -62.57 27.38
C THR A 516 42.17 -62.29 27.68
N THR A 517 41.58 -62.98 28.66
CA THR A 517 40.21 -62.78 29.14
C THR A 517 40.13 -62.87 30.66
N ILE A 518 39.22 -62.10 31.27
CA ILE A 518 38.95 -62.08 32.70
C ILE A 518 38.41 -63.45 33.13
N GLN A 519 37.55 -64.10 32.34
CA GLN A 519 37.08 -65.46 32.66
C GLN A 519 38.22 -66.47 32.74
N ALA A 520 39.22 -66.40 31.85
CA ALA A 520 40.38 -67.29 31.91
C ALA A 520 41.21 -67.07 33.19
N ALA A 521 41.40 -65.80 33.57
CA ALA A 521 42.05 -65.46 34.84
C ALA A 521 41.24 -65.98 36.06
N ILE A 522 39.91 -65.84 36.06
CA ILE A 522 39.02 -66.38 37.10
C ILE A 522 39.10 -67.90 37.19
N ASN A 523 39.13 -68.59 36.04
CA ASN A 523 39.24 -70.05 35.99
C ASN A 523 40.55 -70.53 36.62
N ALA A 524 41.67 -69.86 36.32
CA ALA A 524 42.99 -70.18 36.83
C ALA A 524 43.20 -69.77 38.30
N ALA A 525 42.49 -68.75 38.79
CA ALA A 525 42.61 -68.25 40.15
C ALA A 525 42.19 -69.26 41.21
N THR A 526 42.97 -69.41 42.27
CA THR A 526 42.60 -70.16 43.49
C THR A 526 41.63 -69.35 44.35
N ALA A 527 40.94 -70.00 45.30
CA ALA A 527 40.18 -69.30 46.33
C ALA A 527 41.09 -68.31 47.09
N GLY A 528 40.60 -67.11 47.35
CA GLY A 528 41.36 -66.02 47.98
C GLY A 528 42.27 -65.23 47.04
N ALA A 529 42.42 -65.63 45.77
CA ALA A 529 43.34 -64.97 44.86
C ALA A 529 42.91 -63.56 44.47
N THR A 530 43.89 -62.73 44.12
CA THR A 530 43.63 -61.43 43.50
C THR A 530 43.99 -61.49 42.03
N ILE A 531 43.03 -61.15 41.19
CA ILE A 531 43.22 -60.89 39.76
C ILE A 531 43.41 -59.39 39.63
N GLU A 532 44.60 -58.98 39.20
CA GLU A 532 44.90 -57.59 38.94
C GLU A 532 44.81 -57.33 37.44
N ILE A 533 43.93 -56.41 37.05
CA ILE A 533 43.80 -55.90 35.69
C ILE A 533 44.81 -54.76 35.56
N ILE A 534 45.78 -54.93 34.67
CA ILE A 534 47.00 -54.10 34.62
C ILE A 534 47.06 -53.21 33.38
N ASP A 535 46.04 -53.26 32.53
CA ASP A 535 45.85 -52.43 31.35
C ASP A 535 44.48 -51.73 31.40
N SER A 536 44.23 -50.87 30.41
CA SER A 536 42.94 -50.17 30.25
C SER A 536 42.14 -50.72 29.06
N ALA A 537 42.31 -52.01 28.74
CA ALA A 537 41.64 -52.64 27.61
C ALA A 537 40.12 -52.76 27.83
N THR A 538 39.40 -52.96 26.72
CA THR A 538 38.00 -53.39 26.77
C THR A 538 37.93 -54.91 26.65
N TYR A 539 37.44 -55.56 27.70
CA TYR A 539 37.15 -56.99 27.75
C TYR A 539 35.71 -57.20 27.30
N GLN A 540 35.51 -57.79 26.11
CA GLN A 540 34.19 -58.14 25.59
C GLN A 540 33.84 -59.57 25.99
N GLU A 541 33.27 -59.73 27.17
CA GLU A 541 32.88 -61.02 27.71
C GLU A 541 31.84 -60.84 28.84
N SER A 542 31.18 -61.94 29.19
CA SER A 542 30.46 -62.07 30.47
C SER A 542 31.19 -63.08 31.34
N VAL A 543 31.36 -62.78 32.62
CA VAL A 543 32.15 -63.58 33.56
C VAL A 543 31.30 -64.24 34.63
N THR A 544 31.71 -65.44 35.04
CA THR A 544 31.07 -66.24 36.09
C THR A 544 32.08 -66.57 37.19
N ILE A 545 31.74 -66.21 38.42
CA ILE A 545 32.47 -66.52 39.65
C ILE A 545 31.68 -67.58 40.43
N ARG A 546 32.19 -68.81 40.47
CA ARG A 546 31.51 -69.95 41.12
C ARG A 546 31.93 -70.10 42.58
N ALA A 547 31.13 -70.84 43.35
CA ALA A 547 31.34 -71.08 44.79
C ALA A 547 32.76 -71.48 45.21
N ASN A 548 33.50 -72.22 44.36
CA ASN A 548 34.89 -72.62 44.61
C ASN A 548 35.92 -71.48 44.54
N LYS A 549 35.48 -70.25 44.24
CA LYS A 549 36.32 -69.04 44.16
C LYS A 549 36.13 -68.12 45.37
N ALA A 550 35.73 -68.66 46.52
CA ALA A 550 35.54 -67.85 47.73
C ALA A 550 36.78 -67.01 48.07
N GLY A 551 36.61 -65.75 48.44
CA GLY A 551 37.69 -64.82 48.74
C GLY A 551 38.36 -64.16 47.52
N LEU A 552 37.89 -64.42 46.29
CA LEU A 552 38.48 -63.84 45.08
C LEU A 552 38.29 -62.32 45.05
N ALA A 553 39.36 -61.59 44.72
CA ALA A 553 39.33 -60.16 44.44
C ALA A 553 39.66 -59.90 42.96
N LEU A 554 38.73 -59.29 42.24
CA LEU A 554 38.96 -58.72 40.91
C LEU A 554 39.19 -57.22 41.06
N ARG A 555 40.44 -56.77 40.87
CA ARG A 555 40.82 -55.38 41.10
C ARG A 555 41.54 -54.77 39.90
N VAL A 556 41.30 -53.49 39.69
CA VAL A 556 42.02 -52.69 38.71
C VAL A 556 43.27 -52.07 39.35
N ARG A 557 44.40 -52.10 38.62
CA ARG A 557 45.63 -51.41 39.02
C ARG A 557 45.43 -49.90 38.99
N GLU A 558 45.98 -49.21 39.98
CA GLU A 558 45.94 -47.75 40.06
C GLU A 558 46.38 -47.09 38.73
N GLY A 559 45.61 -46.10 38.29
CA GLY A 559 45.83 -45.39 37.03
C GLY A 559 45.29 -46.08 35.77
N GLN A 560 44.71 -47.28 35.88
CA GLN A 560 44.06 -47.96 34.76
C GLN A 560 42.53 -47.78 34.80
N THR A 561 41.90 -47.81 33.62
CA THR A 561 40.44 -47.70 33.45
C THR A 561 39.91 -48.77 32.49
N PRO A 562 40.09 -50.07 32.79
CA PRO A 562 39.61 -51.15 31.94
C PRO A 562 38.09 -51.18 31.91
N THR A 563 37.56 -51.57 30.75
CA THR A 563 36.12 -51.70 30.53
C THR A 563 35.75 -53.16 30.37
N LEU A 564 34.87 -53.69 31.23
CA LEU A 564 34.19 -54.96 31.00
C LEU A 564 32.88 -54.67 30.26
N ARG A 565 32.86 -54.98 28.95
CA ARG A 565 31.69 -54.82 28.10
C ARG A 565 30.97 -56.16 27.97
N GLY A 566 29.78 -56.26 28.56
CA GLY A 566 29.01 -57.49 28.59
C GLY A 566 28.53 -57.96 27.22
N THR A 567 28.54 -59.28 27.02
CA THR A 567 28.09 -59.94 25.78
C THR A 567 26.90 -60.89 25.98
N GLY A 568 26.36 -60.98 27.20
CA GLY A 568 25.20 -61.80 27.55
C GLY A 568 24.30 -61.12 28.58
N ASP A 569 23.35 -61.88 29.13
CA ASP A 569 22.30 -61.36 30.02
C ASP A 569 22.87 -60.73 31.29
N ALA A 570 23.67 -61.50 32.05
CA ALA A 570 24.43 -60.97 33.18
C ALA A 570 25.91 -60.76 32.78
N ILE A 571 26.45 -59.57 33.04
CA ILE A 571 27.88 -59.29 32.75
C ILE A 571 28.79 -59.98 33.77
N ILE A 572 28.42 -59.94 35.05
CA ILE A 572 29.10 -60.64 36.14
C ILE A 572 28.08 -61.50 36.88
N SER A 573 28.23 -62.82 36.82
CA SER A 573 27.41 -63.78 37.55
C SER A 573 28.18 -64.35 38.75
N ILE A 574 27.69 -64.15 39.97
CA ILE A 574 28.27 -64.74 41.18
C ILE A 574 27.37 -65.87 41.67
N LEU A 575 27.86 -67.10 41.56
CA LEU A 575 27.10 -68.32 41.83
C LEU A 575 27.55 -68.93 43.17
N GLY A 576 27.02 -68.37 44.28
CA GLY A 576 27.28 -68.83 45.65
C GLY A 576 28.70 -68.61 46.20
N ALA A 577 29.53 -67.82 45.50
CA ALA A 577 30.89 -67.52 45.93
C ALA A 577 30.91 -66.47 47.04
N GLN A 578 31.58 -66.78 48.15
CA GLN A 578 31.61 -65.96 49.36
C GLN A 578 32.81 -65.02 49.38
N ASN A 579 32.74 -63.89 50.07
CA ASN A 579 33.85 -62.95 50.29
C ASN A 579 34.48 -62.41 48.99
N ILE A 580 33.66 -62.10 47.99
CA ILE A 580 34.12 -61.62 46.67
C ILE A 580 34.35 -60.12 46.71
N THR A 581 35.42 -59.63 46.09
CA THR A 581 35.65 -58.19 45.88
C THR A 581 35.73 -57.87 44.40
N ILE A 582 35.00 -56.85 43.95
CA ILE A 582 35.09 -56.29 42.60
C ILE A 582 35.40 -54.81 42.74
N ARG A 583 36.53 -54.36 42.18
CA ARG A 583 37.02 -53.00 42.39
C ARG A 583 37.57 -52.32 41.14
N GLY A 584 37.11 -51.10 40.88
CA GLY A 584 37.70 -50.18 39.90
C GLY A 584 37.30 -50.40 38.44
N LEU A 585 36.37 -51.31 38.17
CA LEU A 585 35.95 -51.64 36.80
C LEU A 585 34.96 -50.61 36.25
N ARG A 586 35.12 -50.27 34.97
CA ARG A 586 34.02 -49.70 34.16
C ARG A 586 33.24 -50.87 33.54
N ILE A 587 31.94 -50.92 33.78
CA ILE A 587 31.04 -52.02 33.37
C ILE A 587 29.93 -51.42 32.51
N THR A 588 29.73 -51.98 31.30
CA THR A 588 28.78 -51.43 30.33
C THR A 588 28.25 -52.50 29.37
N GLY A 589 27.13 -52.25 28.68
CA GLY A 589 26.54 -53.16 27.72
C GLY A 589 25.76 -54.29 28.37
N GLY A 590 25.89 -55.52 27.84
CA GLY A 590 25.01 -56.64 28.22
C GLY A 590 23.60 -56.51 27.64
N THR A 591 22.73 -57.46 27.98
CA THR A 591 21.32 -57.48 27.56
C THR A 591 20.33 -57.31 28.71
N ASP A 592 20.76 -57.50 29.96
CA ASP A 592 19.90 -57.38 31.13
C ASP A 592 20.64 -56.70 32.30
N SER A 593 21.43 -57.45 33.06
CA SER A 593 21.98 -57.01 34.34
C SER A 593 23.52 -56.92 34.36
N ALA A 594 24.10 -55.97 35.07
CA ALA A 594 25.57 -55.85 35.14
C ALA A 594 26.18 -56.86 36.12
N LEU A 595 25.61 -56.98 37.32
CA LEU A 595 26.03 -57.96 38.31
C LEU A 595 24.82 -58.64 38.93
N VAL A 596 24.82 -59.98 38.92
CA VAL A 596 23.75 -60.79 39.52
C VAL A 596 24.36 -61.86 40.42
N THR A 597 23.80 -62.00 41.62
CA THR A 597 24.04 -63.15 42.49
C THR A 597 22.90 -64.17 42.34
N THR A 598 23.24 -65.45 42.17
CA THR A 598 22.22 -66.52 42.11
C THR A 598 22.70 -67.79 42.80
N GLY A 599 21.76 -68.68 43.13
CA GLY A 599 22.04 -69.95 43.81
C GLY A 599 22.07 -69.80 45.34
N VAL A 600 23.15 -70.28 45.97
CA VAL A 600 23.34 -70.18 47.43
C VAL A 600 23.59 -68.73 47.83
N PRO A 601 23.03 -68.23 48.96
CA PRO A 601 23.24 -66.84 49.40
C PRO A 601 24.73 -66.45 49.44
N VAL A 602 25.07 -65.34 48.80
CA VAL A 602 26.40 -64.75 48.73
C VAL A 602 26.61 -63.81 49.91
N LYS A 603 27.58 -64.11 50.77
CA LYS A 603 27.94 -63.29 51.92
C LYS A 603 29.24 -62.53 51.66
N ASN A 604 29.31 -61.32 52.20
CA ASN A 604 30.47 -60.42 52.20
C ASN A 604 30.94 -60.03 50.79
N LEU A 605 30.01 -59.78 49.87
CA LEU A 605 30.32 -59.22 48.55
C LEU A 605 30.73 -57.75 48.69
N THR A 606 31.87 -57.36 48.13
CA THR A 606 32.31 -55.96 48.08
C THR A 606 32.35 -55.48 46.63
N ILE A 607 31.63 -54.42 46.33
CA ILE A 607 31.62 -53.74 45.03
C ILE A 607 32.06 -52.31 45.27
N GLN A 608 33.24 -51.95 44.78
CA GLN A 608 33.89 -50.71 45.18
C GLN A 608 34.50 -49.95 44.02
N ASP A 609 34.36 -48.62 44.01
CA ASP A 609 35.01 -47.72 43.04
C ASP A 609 34.73 -48.10 41.57
N CYS A 610 33.61 -48.78 41.28
CA CYS A 610 33.24 -49.21 39.94
C CYS A 610 32.34 -48.16 39.26
N GLN A 611 32.37 -48.12 37.93
CA GLN A 611 31.46 -47.32 37.10
C GLN A 611 30.52 -48.25 36.34
N PHE A 612 29.21 -48.14 36.58
CA PHE A 612 28.16 -48.82 35.83
C PHE A 612 27.52 -47.82 34.86
N GLU A 613 27.59 -48.11 33.57
CA GLU A 613 27.12 -47.17 32.53
C GLU A 613 26.34 -47.88 31.42
N ALA A 614 25.18 -47.34 31.07
CA ALA A 614 24.35 -47.87 29.97
C ALA A 614 24.02 -49.36 30.14
N ILE A 615 23.66 -49.76 31.36
CA ILE A 615 23.18 -51.11 31.66
C ILE A 615 21.69 -51.18 31.29
N PRO A 616 21.25 -52.15 30.47
CA PRO A 616 19.87 -52.20 29.98
C PRO A 616 18.80 -52.33 31.04
N ASN A 617 19.05 -53.04 32.15
CA ASN A 617 18.09 -53.25 33.23
C ASN A 617 18.74 -53.00 34.59
N ILE A 618 19.19 -54.04 35.32
CA ILE A 618 19.66 -53.87 36.72
C ILE A 618 21.19 -53.79 36.80
N ALA A 619 21.75 -52.74 37.41
CA ALA A 619 23.20 -52.68 37.58
C ALA A 619 23.70 -53.69 38.63
N ILE A 620 23.10 -53.75 39.82
CA ILE A 620 23.45 -54.73 40.86
C ILE A 620 22.18 -55.40 41.37
N ALA A 621 22.03 -56.70 41.12
CA ALA A 621 20.95 -57.53 41.66
C ALA A 621 21.47 -58.46 42.75
N LEU A 622 20.99 -58.28 43.97
CA LEU A 622 21.28 -59.14 45.12
C LEU A 622 20.08 -60.07 45.42
N GLY A 623 20.35 -61.37 45.40
CA GLY A 623 19.40 -62.41 45.73
C GLY A 623 19.09 -62.54 47.22
N SER A 624 18.20 -63.48 47.54
CA SER A 624 17.71 -63.74 48.89
C SER A 624 18.86 -63.94 49.90
N GLU A 625 18.77 -63.24 51.03
CA GLU A 625 19.72 -63.26 52.15
C GLU A 625 21.15 -62.80 51.85
N ASP A 626 21.46 -62.27 50.67
CA ASP A 626 22.82 -61.85 50.36
C ASP A 626 23.34 -60.74 51.30
N THR A 627 24.65 -60.69 51.51
CA THR A 627 25.28 -59.58 52.24
C THR A 627 26.33 -58.87 51.40
N ALA A 628 26.19 -57.54 51.24
CA ALA A 628 27.06 -56.76 50.38
C ALA A 628 27.50 -55.40 50.97
N ALA A 629 28.68 -54.92 50.54
CA ALA A 629 29.18 -53.57 50.73
C ALA A 629 29.37 -52.92 49.36
N ILE A 630 28.55 -51.91 49.06
CA ILE A 630 28.52 -51.21 47.78
C ILE A 630 29.02 -49.79 48.02
N ARG A 631 30.27 -49.48 47.65
CA ARG A 631 30.95 -48.26 48.08
C ARG A 631 31.63 -47.48 46.95
N GLY A 632 31.45 -46.17 46.90
CA GLY A 632 32.21 -45.31 45.97
C GLY A 632 31.93 -45.56 44.49
N ASN A 633 30.83 -46.23 44.15
CA ASN A 633 30.51 -46.56 42.76
C ASN A 633 29.77 -45.40 42.08
N THR A 634 29.88 -45.32 40.76
CA THR A 634 29.12 -44.38 39.93
C THR A 634 28.16 -45.13 39.02
N PHE A 635 26.89 -44.74 39.02
CA PHE A 635 25.83 -45.31 38.19
C PHE A 635 25.32 -44.23 37.23
N VAL A 636 25.42 -44.48 35.91
CA VAL A 636 25.13 -43.47 34.88
C VAL A 636 24.25 -44.06 33.78
N ASN A 637 23.14 -43.40 33.47
CA ASN A 637 22.27 -43.73 32.32
C ASN A 637 21.87 -45.22 32.26
N LEU A 638 21.29 -45.75 33.33
CA LEU A 638 20.80 -47.13 33.38
C LEU A 638 19.38 -47.22 32.80
N GLY A 639 19.02 -48.37 32.24
CA GLY A 639 17.67 -48.69 31.76
C GLY A 639 16.80 -49.44 32.77
N GLY A 640 17.21 -49.48 34.04
CA GLY A 640 16.47 -50.10 35.15
C GLY A 640 17.09 -49.78 36.51
N SER A 641 16.84 -50.61 37.53
CA SER A 641 17.23 -50.31 38.92
C SER A 641 18.76 -50.33 39.11
N ALA A 642 19.33 -49.30 39.76
CA ALA A 642 20.80 -49.31 39.97
C ALA A 642 21.22 -50.36 41.00
N ILE A 643 20.44 -50.51 42.07
CA ILE A 643 20.60 -51.58 43.06
C ILE A 643 19.24 -52.18 43.34
N PHE A 644 19.13 -53.49 43.16
CA PHE A 644 17.94 -54.27 43.45
C PHE A 644 18.27 -55.33 44.51
N MET A 645 17.46 -55.41 45.56
CA MET A 645 17.64 -56.37 46.65
C MET A 645 16.33 -57.04 47.01
N MET A 646 16.35 -58.36 47.23
CA MET A 646 15.15 -59.10 47.64
C MET A 646 15.41 -60.13 48.75
N GLY A 647 14.34 -60.56 49.42
CA GLY A 647 14.33 -61.79 50.20
C GLY A 647 15.29 -61.79 51.40
N GLY A 648 15.31 -60.73 52.20
CA GLY A 648 16.14 -60.64 53.40
C GLY A 648 17.61 -60.33 53.15
N ALA A 649 17.97 -59.90 51.93
CA ALA A 649 19.30 -59.38 51.66
C ALA A 649 19.63 -58.19 52.57
N SER A 650 20.91 -57.98 52.85
CA SER A 650 21.40 -56.84 53.64
C SER A 650 22.61 -56.18 52.98
N ALA A 651 22.61 -54.84 52.90
CA ALA A 651 23.73 -54.14 52.28
C ALA A 651 24.08 -52.83 52.98
N THR A 652 25.38 -52.50 52.99
CA THR A 652 25.84 -51.14 53.26
C THR A 652 26.16 -50.46 51.94
N ILE A 653 25.43 -49.38 51.64
CA ILE A 653 25.48 -48.64 50.38
C ILE A 653 26.01 -47.24 50.71
N THR A 654 27.31 -47.00 50.50
CA THR A 654 27.99 -45.78 50.98
C THR A 654 28.75 -45.01 49.91
N GLY A 655 28.58 -43.69 49.85
CA GLY A 655 29.43 -42.83 49.00
C GLY A 655 29.27 -43.05 47.50
N ASN A 656 28.13 -43.60 47.05
CA ASN A 656 27.88 -43.84 45.63
C ASN A 656 27.23 -42.61 44.96
N ALA A 657 27.46 -42.45 43.67
CA ALA A 657 26.88 -41.39 42.85
C ALA A 657 25.97 -41.97 41.76
N PHE A 658 24.69 -41.62 41.80
CA PHE A 658 23.66 -42.04 40.84
C PHE A 658 23.26 -40.83 39.98
N ARG A 659 23.41 -40.94 38.65
CA ARG A 659 23.22 -39.83 37.70
C ARG A 659 22.46 -40.28 36.44
N SER A 660 21.61 -39.43 35.88
CA SER A 660 21.09 -39.59 34.51
C SER A 660 21.32 -38.32 33.67
N GLY A 661 21.53 -38.50 32.36
CA GLY A 661 21.78 -37.42 31.40
C GLY A 661 20.53 -36.83 30.74
N ALA A 662 19.36 -37.48 30.84
CA ALA A 662 18.07 -36.98 30.38
C ALA A 662 16.92 -37.78 31.04
N MET A 663 15.83 -37.10 31.42
CA MET A 663 14.64 -37.69 32.08
C MET A 663 13.77 -38.58 31.15
N ASN A 664 14.33 -39.38 30.25
CA ASN A 664 13.54 -40.19 29.31
C ASN A 664 13.98 -41.66 29.24
N ALA A 665 12.98 -42.52 29.45
CA ALA A 665 12.89 -43.97 29.27
C ALA A 665 13.73 -44.86 30.20
N ASP A 666 13.02 -45.54 31.10
CA ASP A 666 13.37 -46.83 31.74
C ASP A 666 14.13 -46.87 33.07
N PHE A 667 14.44 -45.76 33.76
CA PHE A 667 14.82 -45.87 35.18
C PHE A 667 13.62 -46.33 36.03
N SER A 668 13.60 -47.58 36.51
CA SER A 668 12.65 -48.02 37.53
C SER A 668 12.92 -47.32 38.85
N ASP A 669 14.09 -47.56 39.49
CA ASP A 669 14.43 -46.99 40.80
C ASP A 669 15.96 -46.76 40.96
N GLY A 670 16.37 -45.76 41.74
CA GLY A 670 17.77 -45.59 42.12
C GLY A 670 18.23 -46.75 43.03
N ILE A 671 17.39 -47.11 44.00
CA ILE A 671 17.54 -48.32 44.82
C ILE A 671 16.16 -48.91 45.02
N GLU A 672 16.02 -50.21 44.80
CA GLU A 672 14.80 -50.97 45.03
C GLU A 672 15.05 -52.08 46.05
N LEU A 673 14.33 -52.03 47.16
CA LEU A 673 14.45 -52.98 48.27
C LEU A 673 13.12 -53.71 48.49
N ILE A 674 13.12 -55.03 48.32
CA ILE A 674 11.97 -55.87 48.63
C ILE A 674 12.29 -56.76 49.84
N ALA A 675 11.61 -56.54 50.96
CA ALA A 675 11.78 -57.30 52.20
C ALA A 675 13.27 -57.47 52.62
N SER A 676 14.05 -56.40 52.50
CA SER A 676 15.51 -56.39 52.68
C SER A 676 15.93 -55.31 53.69
N SER A 677 17.18 -55.34 54.16
CA SER A 677 17.75 -54.35 55.08
C SER A 677 18.89 -53.58 54.41
N ALA A 678 19.02 -52.27 54.66
CA ALA A 678 20.07 -51.48 54.03
C ALA A 678 20.46 -50.25 54.84
N ASP A 679 21.76 -50.00 54.85
CA ASP A 679 22.36 -48.76 55.34
C ASP A 679 22.78 -47.92 54.13
N ILE A 680 21.97 -46.93 53.78
CA ILE A 680 22.17 -46.02 52.64
C ILE A 680 22.75 -44.71 53.18
N ILE A 681 24.07 -44.54 53.07
CA ILE A 681 24.79 -43.47 53.78
C ILE A 681 25.67 -42.65 52.84
N GLY A 682 25.52 -41.32 52.83
CA GLY A 682 26.45 -40.45 52.11
C GLY A 682 26.42 -40.61 50.59
N ASN A 683 25.29 -40.99 50.00
CA ASN A 683 25.13 -41.16 48.56
C ASN A 683 24.52 -39.90 47.92
N THR A 684 24.75 -39.72 46.62
CA THR A 684 24.18 -38.64 45.82
C THR A 684 23.33 -39.19 44.69
N PHE A 685 22.05 -38.86 44.65
CA PHE A 685 21.08 -39.24 43.62
C PHE A 685 20.62 -37.98 42.88
N ILE A 686 20.99 -37.85 41.61
CA ILE A 686 20.67 -36.69 40.77
C ILE A 686 19.99 -37.15 39.48
N GLY A 687 18.72 -36.77 39.29
CA GLY A 687 18.01 -37.06 38.05
C GLY A 687 17.70 -38.54 37.84
N VAL A 688 17.75 -39.36 38.89
CA VAL A 688 17.49 -40.81 38.84
C VAL A 688 16.14 -41.16 39.48
N GLY A 689 15.69 -42.41 39.32
CA GLY A 689 14.50 -42.92 39.99
C GLY A 689 14.57 -42.84 41.53
N ARG A 690 13.44 -43.12 42.18
CA ARG A 690 13.27 -43.03 43.65
C ARG A 690 14.12 -44.07 44.40
N ILE A 691 14.23 -43.92 45.72
CA ILE A 691 14.53 -45.04 46.62
C ILE A 691 13.20 -45.73 46.95
N ALA A 692 12.95 -46.89 46.34
CA ALA A 692 11.75 -47.69 46.56
C ALA A 692 11.99 -48.76 47.62
N ILE A 693 11.14 -48.77 48.64
CA ILE A 693 11.21 -49.74 49.72
C ILE A 693 9.86 -50.43 49.86
N GLY A 694 9.78 -51.66 49.36
CA GLY A 694 8.63 -52.55 49.49
C GLY A 694 8.87 -53.59 50.57
N THR A 695 8.05 -53.64 51.60
CA THR A 695 8.08 -54.72 52.60
C THR A 695 6.80 -55.53 52.46
N PHE A 696 6.72 -56.29 51.37
CA PHE A 696 5.63 -57.22 51.11
C PHE A 696 6.11 -58.65 51.41
N ALA A 697 5.28 -59.47 52.04
CA ALA A 697 5.48 -60.91 52.03
C ALA A 697 5.16 -61.39 50.61
N GLN A 698 6.07 -62.11 49.95
CA GLN A 698 5.81 -62.61 48.59
C GLN A 698 4.77 -63.73 48.54
N ASP A 699 4.29 -64.22 49.69
CA ASP A 699 3.26 -65.24 49.80
C ASP A 699 2.56 -65.16 51.16
N ASP A 700 1.26 -65.47 51.26
CA ASP A 700 0.42 -65.39 52.48
C ASP A 700 0.83 -66.37 53.61
N GLY A 701 2.04 -66.95 53.52
CA GLY A 701 2.63 -67.88 54.48
C GLY A 701 4.11 -67.64 54.84
N ASP A 702 4.76 -66.57 54.34
CA ASP A 702 6.16 -66.23 54.72
C ASP A 702 6.17 -65.62 56.15
N PRO A 703 7.00 -66.11 57.11
CA PRO A 703 7.11 -65.51 58.44
C PRO A 703 7.39 -64.01 58.38
N ALA A 704 6.84 -63.25 59.34
CA ALA A 704 7.03 -61.80 59.42
C ALA A 704 8.51 -61.41 59.31
N ARG A 705 8.91 -60.79 58.20
CA ARG A 705 10.29 -60.35 57.96
C ARG A 705 10.47 -58.95 58.53
N THR A 706 11.57 -58.75 59.24
CA THR A 706 11.96 -57.44 59.79
C THR A 706 12.94 -56.76 58.83
N SER A 707 12.59 -55.59 58.33
CA SER A 707 13.50 -54.74 57.55
C SER A 707 14.02 -53.59 58.41
N THR A 708 15.34 -53.44 58.48
CA THR A 708 15.99 -52.28 59.09
C THR A 708 16.62 -51.44 57.98
N ILE A 709 16.11 -50.24 57.78
CA ILE A 709 16.58 -49.32 56.75
C ILE A 709 17.05 -48.02 57.41
N ARG A 710 18.29 -47.63 57.13
CA ARG A 710 18.84 -46.36 57.56
C ARG A 710 19.26 -45.55 56.34
N ILE A 711 18.68 -44.38 56.15
CA ILE A 711 18.99 -43.43 55.07
C ILE A 711 19.58 -42.20 55.72
N ILE A 712 20.88 -42.00 55.61
CA ILE A 712 21.61 -40.97 56.37
C ILE A 712 22.57 -40.17 55.50
N ASN A 713 22.58 -38.84 55.65
CA ASN A 713 23.53 -37.95 54.97
C ASN A 713 23.49 -38.05 53.44
N ASN A 714 22.34 -38.37 52.82
CA ASN A 714 22.22 -38.47 51.37
C ASN A 714 21.65 -37.18 50.76
N LEU A 715 22.07 -36.89 49.53
CA LEU A 715 21.39 -35.94 48.64
C LEU A 715 20.51 -36.72 47.65
N ILE A 716 19.21 -36.44 47.63
CA ILE A 716 18.23 -37.06 46.72
C ILE A 716 17.50 -35.94 45.99
N ALA A 717 17.84 -35.71 44.73
CA ALA A 717 17.30 -34.58 43.98
C ALA A 717 16.95 -34.87 42.52
N GLY A 718 15.88 -34.22 42.05
CA GLY A 718 15.51 -34.21 40.65
C GLY A 718 14.92 -35.53 40.13
N SER A 719 14.37 -36.39 40.97
CA SER A 719 13.80 -37.66 40.50
C SER A 719 12.66 -37.46 39.49
N GLY A 720 12.77 -38.06 38.30
CA GLY A 720 11.87 -37.83 37.15
C GLY A 720 10.60 -38.72 37.13
N THR A 721 9.62 -38.37 36.28
CA THR A 721 8.29 -39.04 36.18
C THR A 721 8.23 -40.18 35.17
N ALA A 722 9.35 -40.81 34.81
CA ALA A 722 9.42 -41.73 33.68
C ALA A 722 8.60 -43.03 33.84
N ILE A 723 8.10 -43.34 35.06
CA ILE A 723 7.23 -44.48 35.35
C ILE A 723 5.95 -44.05 36.11
N PRO A 724 4.85 -44.82 36.03
CA PRO A 724 3.69 -44.66 36.90
C PRO A 724 4.10 -44.74 38.38
N ASP A 725 3.64 -43.79 39.21
CA ASP A 725 4.09 -43.56 40.59
C ASP A 725 5.58 -43.19 40.77
N GLY A 726 6.32 -43.04 39.66
CA GLY A 726 7.69 -42.53 39.58
C GLY A 726 7.77 -41.03 39.77
N GLY A 727 8.91 -40.57 40.29
CA GLY A 727 9.16 -39.15 40.62
C GLY A 727 9.19 -38.85 42.11
N ASP A 728 9.14 -39.86 42.98
CA ASP A 728 9.37 -39.68 44.41
C ASP A 728 10.87 -39.59 44.71
N GLY A 729 11.25 -38.92 45.80
CA GLY A 729 12.59 -39.07 46.37
C GLY A 729 12.72 -40.41 47.10
N ILE A 730 11.85 -40.65 48.08
CA ILE A 730 11.77 -41.90 48.85
C ILE A 730 10.32 -42.37 48.88
N GLN A 731 10.08 -43.63 48.53
CA GLN A 731 8.79 -44.28 48.69
C GLN A 731 8.92 -45.51 49.57
N VAL A 732 8.10 -45.58 50.62
CA VAL A 732 8.01 -46.71 51.54
C VAL A 732 6.62 -47.30 51.47
N VAL A 733 6.51 -48.58 51.15
CA VAL A 733 5.25 -49.32 51.16
C VAL A 733 5.42 -50.59 51.99
N SER A 734 4.55 -50.78 52.99
CA SER A 734 4.61 -51.95 53.88
C SER A 734 3.27 -52.69 53.96
N SER A 735 3.31 -54.02 54.01
CA SER A 735 2.12 -54.85 54.30
C SER A 735 1.82 -54.90 55.80
N ALA A 736 0.62 -55.38 56.16
CA ALA A 736 0.13 -55.38 57.54
C ALA A 736 0.95 -56.21 58.53
N ASN A 737 1.65 -57.24 58.05
CA ASN A 737 2.32 -58.24 58.87
C ASN A 737 3.85 -58.03 58.97
N THR A 738 4.37 -56.82 58.72
CA THR A 738 5.81 -56.52 58.74
C THR A 738 6.22 -55.58 59.89
N VAL A 739 7.38 -55.87 60.50
CA VAL A 739 8.01 -55.02 61.52
C VAL A 739 9.17 -54.28 60.88
N ASN A 740 9.01 -53.01 60.58
CA ASN A 740 10.05 -52.25 59.91
C ASN A 740 10.60 -51.14 60.80
N GLN A 741 11.92 -50.95 60.76
CA GLN A 741 12.59 -49.82 61.40
C GLN A 741 13.20 -48.94 60.31
N PHE A 742 12.60 -47.77 60.10
CA PHE A 742 13.09 -46.77 59.16
C PHE A 742 13.71 -45.59 59.91
N THR A 743 14.98 -45.33 59.67
CA THR A 743 15.69 -44.17 60.21
C THR A 743 16.17 -43.30 59.06
N ILE A 744 15.57 -42.12 58.90
CA ILE A 744 15.89 -41.15 57.84
C ILE A 744 16.41 -39.90 58.54
N VAL A 745 17.73 -39.68 58.49
CA VAL A 745 18.39 -38.62 59.25
C VAL A 745 19.33 -37.81 58.40
N ASN A 746 19.36 -36.49 58.57
CA ASN A 746 20.36 -35.63 57.94
C ASN A 746 20.38 -35.74 56.40
N ASN A 747 19.24 -35.95 55.73
CA ASN A 747 19.21 -36.00 54.27
C ASN A 747 18.75 -34.65 53.69
N THR A 748 19.10 -34.38 52.45
CA THR A 748 18.49 -33.31 51.65
C THR A 748 17.74 -33.95 50.49
N ILE A 749 16.42 -33.77 50.46
CA ILE A 749 15.51 -34.34 49.47
C ILE A 749 14.81 -33.19 48.77
N ALA A 750 15.12 -32.96 47.50
CA ALA A 750 14.73 -31.72 46.83
C ALA A 750 14.31 -31.91 45.37
N ASP A 751 13.39 -31.07 44.89
CA ASP A 751 13.07 -30.91 43.46
C ASP A 751 12.66 -32.22 42.74
N ASN A 752 12.07 -33.16 43.46
CA ASN A 752 11.58 -34.42 42.90
C ASN A 752 10.23 -34.20 42.20
N ALA A 753 9.96 -34.93 41.12
CA ALA A 753 8.84 -34.61 40.26
C ALA A 753 7.44 -34.95 40.82
N ARG A 754 7.33 -35.76 41.89
CA ARG A 754 6.03 -36.18 42.46
C ARG A 754 5.89 -36.10 43.99
N LEU A 755 6.85 -36.59 44.77
CA LEU A 755 6.87 -36.45 46.24
C LEU A 755 8.32 -36.37 46.72
N GLY A 756 8.56 -35.70 47.84
CA GLY A 756 9.85 -35.84 48.53
C GLY A 756 9.93 -37.20 49.23
N ILE A 757 9.04 -37.44 50.18
CA ILE A 757 8.91 -38.73 50.87
C ILE A 757 7.43 -39.18 50.93
N GLY A 758 7.16 -40.42 50.57
CA GLY A 758 5.85 -41.08 50.71
C GLY A 758 5.90 -42.31 51.63
N PHE A 759 5.04 -42.35 52.65
CA PHE A 759 4.84 -43.53 53.51
C PHE A 759 3.45 -44.15 53.27
N GLY A 760 3.39 -45.37 52.75
CA GLY A 760 2.20 -46.21 52.66
C GLY A 760 2.31 -47.41 53.60
N LEU A 761 2.05 -47.20 54.89
CA LEU A 761 2.29 -48.20 55.93
C LEU A 761 0.98 -48.90 56.31
N GLN A 762 0.87 -50.21 56.06
CA GLN A 762 -0.34 -50.98 56.36
C GLN A 762 -0.27 -51.82 57.65
N GLY A 763 0.79 -51.70 58.46
CA GLY A 763 1.05 -52.57 59.64
C GLY A 763 1.32 -51.86 60.97
N THR A 764 1.19 -52.61 62.06
CA THR A 764 0.93 -52.08 63.41
C THR A 764 2.17 -51.94 64.30
N GLN A 765 3.34 -52.39 63.81
CA GLN A 765 4.61 -52.43 64.55
C GLN A 765 5.76 -51.67 63.88
N SER A 766 5.54 -51.11 62.69
CA SER A 766 6.58 -50.35 61.98
C SER A 766 6.84 -48.99 62.65
N ARG A 767 8.12 -48.61 62.73
CA ARG A 767 8.60 -47.35 63.32
C ARG A 767 9.38 -46.56 62.28
N VAL A 768 9.03 -45.29 62.13
CA VAL A 768 9.74 -44.32 61.29
C VAL A 768 10.28 -43.22 62.19
N LEU A 769 11.59 -42.98 62.13
CA LEU A 769 12.23 -41.77 62.63
C LEU A 769 12.70 -40.95 61.43
N LEU A 770 12.12 -39.76 61.26
CA LEU A 770 12.57 -38.73 60.34
C LEU A 770 13.13 -37.57 61.16
N ALA A 771 14.44 -37.31 61.08
CA ALA A 771 15.08 -36.24 61.84
C ALA A 771 16.08 -35.45 60.99
N ASN A 772 16.28 -34.17 61.32
CA ASN A 772 17.31 -33.31 60.71
C ASN A 772 17.33 -33.35 59.18
N THR A 773 16.19 -33.58 58.54
CA THR A 773 16.11 -33.81 57.09
C THR A 773 15.40 -32.63 56.44
N ILE A 774 15.95 -32.16 55.32
CA ILE A 774 15.29 -31.19 54.45
C ILE A 774 14.47 -31.95 53.41
N VAL A 775 13.20 -31.59 53.26
CA VAL A 775 12.34 -32.08 52.18
C VAL A 775 11.62 -30.90 51.53
N THR A 776 11.97 -30.53 50.30
CA THR A 776 11.46 -29.31 49.65
C THR A 776 11.34 -29.45 48.14
N GLY A 777 10.70 -28.48 47.49
CA GLY A 777 10.72 -28.31 46.02
C GLY A 777 10.02 -29.42 45.23
N SER A 778 9.50 -30.47 45.87
CA SER A 778 8.97 -31.64 45.17
C SER A 778 7.61 -31.33 44.55
N ALA A 779 7.49 -31.47 43.23
CA ALA A 779 6.26 -31.21 42.47
C ALA A 779 5.19 -32.27 42.77
N GLY A 780 3.97 -32.14 42.21
CA GLY A 780 2.92 -33.16 42.36
C GLY A 780 2.21 -33.16 43.72
N SER A 781 2.37 -34.24 44.50
CA SER A 781 1.54 -34.54 45.68
C SER A 781 2.06 -33.91 46.99
N GLY A 782 3.21 -33.23 46.97
CA GLY A 782 3.79 -32.48 48.09
C GLY A 782 5.18 -32.97 48.54
N ASP A 783 5.76 -32.32 49.55
CA ASP A 783 7.10 -32.69 50.02
C ASP A 783 7.09 -33.93 50.92
N LEU A 784 6.06 -34.10 51.75
CA LEU A 784 5.93 -35.25 52.64
C LEU A 784 4.48 -35.73 52.73
N GLN A 785 4.28 -37.04 52.56
CA GLN A 785 2.97 -37.67 52.64
C GLN A 785 3.05 -38.99 53.43
N ALA A 786 2.09 -39.20 54.34
CA ALA A 786 1.92 -40.48 55.02
C ALA A 786 0.45 -40.92 54.99
N TYR A 787 0.24 -42.16 54.55
CA TYR A 787 -1.02 -42.86 54.58
C TYR A 787 -0.90 -44.01 55.57
N THR A 788 -1.60 -43.92 56.69
CA THR A 788 -1.81 -45.03 57.63
C THR A 788 -3.23 -45.54 57.43
N GLY A 789 -3.41 -46.85 57.23
CA GLY A 789 -4.74 -47.46 57.04
C GLY A 789 -5.76 -47.08 58.14
N ALA A 790 -7.05 -47.04 57.79
CA ALA A 790 -8.13 -46.43 58.57
C ALA A 790 -8.52 -47.13 59.90
N ASP A 791 -7.78 -48.14 60.37
CA ASP A 791 -8.05 -48.80 61.65
C ASP A 791 -7.38 -48.06 62.81
N THR A 792 -8.20 -47.26 63.48
CA THR A 792 -7.84 -46.22 64.47
C THR A 792 -7.25 -46.72 65.79
N ASN A 793 -6.93 -48.01 65.93
CA ASN A 793 -6.36 -48.56 67.18
C ASN A 793 -4.97 -49.24 67.02
N GLN A 794 -4.34 -49.24 65.84
CA GLN A 794 -3.05 -49.92 65.61
C GLN A 794 -2.16 -49.26 64.52
N ALA A 795 -1.96 -47.94 64.54
CA ALA A 795 -1.18 -47.23 63.52
C ALA A 795 0.35 -47.33 63.71
N ALA A 796 1.11 -47.40 62.62
CA ALA A 796 2.58 -47.28 62.62
C ALA A 796 3.05 -45.98 63.32
N GLN A 797 4.16 -46.05 64.07
CA GLN A 797 4.69 -44.90 64.81
C GLN A 797 5.63 -44.09 63.92
N ILE A 798 5.16 -42.94 63.45
CA ILE A 798 5.98 -41.98 62.68
C ILE A 798 6.37 -40.83 63.60
N THR A 799 7.67 -40.69 63.87
CA THR A 799 8.26 -39.56 64.59
C THR A 799 8.98 -38.67 63.60
N ILE A 800 8.53 -37.42 63.47
CA ILE A 800 9.20 -36.40 62.66
C ILE A 800 9.65 -35.28 63.60
N ARG A 801 10.94 -34.95 63.59
CA ARG A 801 11.49 -33.91 64.46
C ARG A 801 12.65 -33.17 63.83
N ASN A 802 12.81 -31.89 64.15
CA ASN A 802 13.89 -31.04 63.66
C ASN A 802 14.11 -31.18 62.14
N CYS A 803 13.04 -31.31 61.35
CA CYS A 803 13.10 -31.35 59.88
C CYS A 803 12.68 -30.01 59.30
N LEU A 804 13.08 -29.71 58.06
CA LEU A 804 12.58 -28.55 57.31
C LEU A 804 11.78 -29.07 56.11
N ILE A 805 10.47 -28.79 56.11
CA ILE A 805 9.54 -29.23 55.07
C ILE A 805 8.99 -28.02 54.30
N GLY A 806 9.26 -27.95 52.99
CA GLY A 806 9.01 -26.77 52.15
C GLY A 806 7.52 -26.35 52.06
N ARG A 807 6.67 -27.27 51.60
CA ARG A 807 5.21 -27.13 51.49
C ARG A 807 4.50 -27.90 52.59
N ASP A 808 3.57 -27.22 53.26
CA ASP A 808 2.85 -27.69 54.46
C ASP A 808 2.35 -29.13 54.28
N PRO A 809 2.87 -30.09 55.07
CA PRO A 809 2.45 -31.46 54.94
C PRO A 809 1.04 -31.55 55.59
N ARG A 810 0.11 -32.34 55.03
CA ARG A 810 -1.26 -32.49 55.56
C ARG A 810 -1.31 -33.21 56.92
N PHE A 811 -0.63 -32.70 57.95
CA PHE A 811 -0.48 -33.32 59.27
C PHE A 811 -0.98 -32.38 60.36
N ASN A 812 -2.29 -32.37 60.59
CA ASN A 812 -2.88 -31.70 61.76
C ASN A 812 -2.61 -32.45 63.09
N SER A 813 -1.79 -33.50 63.13
CA SER A 813 -1.66 -34.40 64.29
C SER A 813 -0.23 -34.69 64.77
N ILE A 814 0.83 -34.15 64.16
CA ILE A 814 2.20 -34.33 64.65
C ILE A 814 2.69 -32.96 65.12
N GLY A 815 2.91 -32.80 66.43
CA GLY A 815 3.28 -31.52 67.05
C GLY A 815 4.51 -30.86 66.40
N ARG A 816 4.73 -29.56 66.68
CA ARG A 816 5.87 -28.76 66.17
C ARG A 816 7.22 -29.17 66.79
N ASN A 817 7.57 -30.45 66.76
CA ASN A 817 8.73 -31.09 67.42
C ASN A 817 10.08 -30.63 66.82
N GLY A 818 10.37 -29.33 66.88
CA GLY A 818 11.51 -28.70 66.21
C GLY A 818 11.36 -28.55 64.69
N ASN A 819 10.25 -29.00 64.10
CA ASN A 819 10.06 -28.95 62.64
C ASN A 819 9.82 -27.53 62.12
N LEU A 820 10.45 -27.19 61.01
CA LEU A 820 10.41 -25.91 60.32
C LEU A 820 9.69 -26.03 58.98
N THR A 821 9.16 -24.91 58.51
CA THR A 821 8.61 -24.76 57.15
C THR A 821 9.19 -23.53 56.45
N GLY A 822 9.20 -23.56 55.12
CA GLY A 822 9.68 -22.49 54.26
C GLY A 822 10.90 -22.89 53.42
N ASP A 823 11.50 -21.92 52.75
CA ASP A 823 12.63 -22.13 51.85
C ASP A 823 13.94 -22.38 52.65
N PRO A 824 14.66 -23.50 52.40
CA PRO A 824 15.96 -23.77 53.01
C PRO A 824 17.10 -22.88 52.48
N ARG A 825 16.90 -22.07 51.44
CA ARG A 825 17.90 -21.16 50.87
C ARG A 825 19.18 -21.88 50.42
N PHE A 826 19.05 -22.74 49.42
CA PHE A 826 20.19 -23.42 48.81
C PHE A 826 21.07 -22.47 47.98
N VAL A 827 22.36 -22.77 47.85
CA VAL A 827 23.34 -21.95 47.11
C VAL A 827 22.99 -21.86 45.62
N ASP A 828 22.84 -23.00 44.94
CA ASP A 828 22.52 -23.05 43.50
C ASP A 828 21.89 -24.41 43.13
N PRO A 829 20.61 -24.62 43.48
CA PRO A 829 19.94 -25.90 43.26
C PRO A 829 19.80 -26.25 41.77
N ALA A 830 19.73 -25.25 40.88
CA ALA A 830 19.64 -25.46 39.43
C ALA A 830 20.86 -26.19 38.84
N ASN A 831 22.02 -26.05 39.48
CA ASN A 831 23.25 -26.78 39.14
C ASN A 831 23.58 -27.90 40.16
N ASN A 832 22.57 -28.43 40.85
CA ASN A 832 22.67 -29.50 41.85
C ASN A 832 23.50 -29.13 43.10
N ASN A 833 23.64 -27.84 43.43
CA ASN A 833 24.34 -27.39 44.63
C ASN A 833 23.36 -27.04 45.76
N TYR A 834 23.07 -28.05 46.59
CA TYR A 834 22.10 -28.00 47.69
C TYR A 834 22.71 -27.63 49.05
N ARG A 835 23.88 -26.98 49.07
CA ARG A 835 24.45 -26.41 50.30
C ARG A 835 23.63 -25.22 50.80
N LEU A 836 23.60 -25.01 52.10
CA LEU A 836 22.85 -23.90 52.72
C LEU A 836 23.58 -22.56 52.52
N GLN A 837 22.83 -21.50 52.21
CA GLN A 837 23.33 -20.12 52.25
C GLN A 837 23.25 -19.56 53.68
N ARG A 838 24.15 -18.62 54.02
CA ARG A 838 24.06 -17.88 55.30
C ARG A 838 22.69 -17.22 55.48
N GLY A 839 22.13 -17.39 56.68
CA GLY A 839 20.78 -16.95 57.03
C GLY A 839 19.68 -17.89 56.55
N SER A 840 20.01 -19.12 56.17
CA SER A 840 19.04 -20.21 56.10
C SER A 840 18.47 -20.52 57.49
N ARG A 841 17.21 -20.91 57.52
CA ARG A 841 16.54 -21.35 58.75
C ARG A 841 16.92 -22.77 59.16
N ALA A 842 17.62 -23.51 58.32
CA ALA A 842 18.10 -24.86 58.60
C ALA A 842 19.44 -24.89 59.36
N ILE A 843 20.09 -23.73 59.53
CA ILE A 843 21.40 -23.62 60.18
C ILE A 843 21.25 -23.70 61.71
N ASP A 844 22.08 -24.51 62.38
CA ASP A 844 22.21 -24.67 63.83
C ASP A 844 20.88 -24.93 64.60
N VAL A 845 19.94 -25.63 63.97
CA VAL A 845 18.59 -25.89 64.52
C VAL A 845 18.19 -27.37 64.55
N GLY A 846 19.08 -28.25 64.10
CA GLY A 846 18.88 -29.70 64.13
C GLY A 846 18.97 -30.28 65.55
N ASP A 847 18.71 -31.57 65.65
CA ASP A 847 18.88 -32.34 66.87
C ASP A 847 20.20 -33.10 66.88
N ASN A 848 21.12 -32.69 67.76
CA ASN A 848 22.43 -33.33 67.92
C ASN A 848 22.33 -34.81 68.30
N SER A 849 21.25 -35.24 68.99
CA SER A 849 21.08 -36.64 69.40
C SER A 849 20.73 -37.57 68.23
N ALA A 850 20.21 -37.03 67.12
CA ALA A 850 19.89 -37.81 65.92
C ALA A 850 21.15 -38.22 65.13
N ILE A 851 22.29 -37.56 65.35
CA ILE A 851 23.53 -37.81 64.60
C ILE A 851 24.08 -39.23 64.84
N GLN A 852 23.84 -39.84 66.00
CA GLN A 852 24.14 -41.25 66.31
C GLN A 852 25.49 -41.79 65.77
N GLY A 853 26.55 -40.99 65.81
CA GLY A 853 27.91 -41.36 65.37
C GLY A 853 28.32 -40.91 63.96
N PHE A 854 27.43 -40.28 63.19
CA PHE A 854 27.74 -39.71 61.86
C PHE A 854 28.37 -38.32 61.99
N THR A 855 29.67 -38.25 62.29
CA THR A 855 30.36 -37.00 62.65
C THR A 855 30.65 -36.05 61.49
N THR A 856 30.50 -36.50 60.25
CA THR A 856 30.72 -35.68 59.05
C THR A 856 29.48 -35.56 58.18
N ASP A 857 29.39 -34.48 57.41
CA ASP A 857 28.36 -34.23 56.41
C ASP A 857 28.67 -34.95 55.09
N LEU A 858 27.89 -34.69 54.05
CA LEU A 858 28.08 -35.30 52.74
C LEU A 858 29.38 -34.86 52.04
N ASP A 859 29.93 -33.70 52.38
CA ASP A 859 31.23 -33.23 51.88
C ASP A 859 32.42 -33.76 52.71
N GLY A 860 32.14 -34.48 53.79
CA GLY A 860 33.16 -34.92 54.74
C GLY A 860 33.55 -33.87 55.78
N ASN A 861 32.84 -32.74 55.86
CA ASN A 861 33.06 -31.71 56.87
C ASN A 861 32.43 -32.10 58.22
N PRO A 862 32.97 -31.64 59.37
CA PRO A 862 32.36 -31.90 60.68
C PRO A 862 30.93 -31.35 60.81
N ARG A 863 30.03 -32.12 61.44
CA ARG A 863 28.59 -31.80 61.63
C ARG A 863 28.21 -31.03 62.90
N LEU A 864 29.10 -30.92 63.88
CA LEU A 864 28.79 -30.21 65.14
C LEU A 864 29.66 -28.96 65.20
N VAL A 865 29.28 -27.96 64.41
CA VAL A 865 29.96 -26.67 64.32
C VAL A 865 28.96 -25.55 64.61
N ASP A 866 29.44 -24.32 64.80
CA ASP A 866 28.63 -23.12 65.07
C ASP A 866 28.53 -22.29 63.79
N GLY A 867 27.64 -22.70 62.88
CA GLY A 867 27.55 -22.17 61.51
C GLY A 867 27.07 -20.72 61.43
N ASP A 868 26.22 -20.29 62.36
CA ASP A 868 25.67 -18.95 62.49
C ASP A 868 26.53 -18.03 63.39
N ARG A 869 27.55 -18.60 64.06
CA ARG A 869 28.50 -17.93 64.95
C ARG A 869 27.85 -17.32 66.20
N ASN A 870 26.80 -17.94 66.74
CA ASN A 870 26.13 -17.48 67.96
C ASN A 870 26.80 -17.99 69.26
N GLY A 871 27.83 -18.84 69.14
CA GLY A 871 28.58 -19.43 70.24
C GLY A 871 28.11 -20.84 70.67
N THR A 872 27.15 -21.43 69.97
CA THR A 872 26.60 -22.77 70.26
C THR A 872 26.65 -23.67 69.05
N ALA A 873 27.38 -24.78 69.13
CA ALA A 873 27.43 -25.76 68.06
C ALA A 873 26.20 -26.68 68.06
N THR A 874 25.39 -26.58 67.00
CA THR A 874 24.22 -27.42 66.77
C THR A 874 24.25 -27.91 65.32
N VAL A 875 23.85 -29.14 65.07
CA VAL A 875 23.84 -29.68 63.71
C VAL A 875 22.83 -28.96 62.82
N ASP A 876 23.22 -28.72 61.58
CA ASP A 876 22.32 -28.25 60.53
C ASP A 876 21.29 -29.33 60.15
N ILE A 877 20.09 -28.87 59.79
CA ILE A 877 19.10 -29.74 59.14
C ILE A 877 19.55 -29.95 57.69
N GLY A 878 19.76 -31.19 57.27
CA GLY A 878 20.09 -31.55 55.89
C GLY A 878 21.37 -32.40 55.73
N ALA A 879 21.71 -32.66 54.47
CA ALA A 879 22.89 -33.45 54.07
C ALA A 879 24.23 -32.71 54.24
N TYR A 880 24.20 -31.38 54.31
CA TYR A 880 25.38 -30.52 54.36
C TYR A 880 25.39 -29.70 55.64
N GLU A 881 26.58 -29.45 56.16
CA GLU A 881 26.82 -28.60 57.32
C GLU A 881 27.49 -27.28 56.88
N LEU A 882 26.89 -26.15 57.25
CA LEU A 882 27.48 -24.84 57.01
C LEU A 882 28.66 -24.61 57.96
N GLN A 883 29.85 -24.54 57.39
CA GLN A 883 31.06 -24.28 58.17
C GLN A 883 31.13 -22.79 58.60
N PRO A 884 31.67 -22.49 59.81
CA PRO A 884 31.67 -21.16 60.43
C PRO A 884 32.13 -20.00 59.56
#